data_AF-A0A077Z3D7-F1
#
_entry.id   AF-A0A077Z3D7-F1
#
_cell.length_a   1.000
_cell.length_b   1.000
_cell.length_c   1.000
_cell.angle_alpha   90.00
_cell.angle_beta   90.00
_cell.angle_gamma   90.00
#
_symmetry.space_group_name_H-M   'P 1'
#
loop_
_entity.id
_entity.type
_entity.pdbx_description
1 polymer ?
#
loop_
_entity_poly.entity_id
_entity_poly.type
_entity_poly.pdbx_seq_one_letter_code
_entity_poly.pdbx_strand_id
1 'polypeptide(L)'
;MSNLLLVHSSEGRDELLHYTLASLNLYEVEKCEEILAPKLLNGDAFPCLKCLAWSADGSSLATGNFDGRVSIFSVNRTDAPFVSLGDLLPMHSRPCNGIAWNAAHKSVLAVGFDEHSADMSLFIVNLTRCLTCRSSASSKRGLLLCPCETSEKVQYKCGSGESTDSIVWQRSNADVLLRGASKTCIQVLDLRCGFRPQICVTTKATCGLDIDYFRDTLVSSYDVNVVKLWDLRQANHRLFAIDIPSPIVKSAWNPNRSGSLAYLYQYSKVIKTCQAWCASKSSERTLSSRFLPASMFNFDWMSTFSWLPSFRDYVAAASDSQGVAICRYGQSDLLTWNPNNELLFSSDSKNIQCKTFTDDISVVMKRRAQAGYGLPDGMVLSRHAKLCSDDEQLTWLWSWLETAWKLQEEEQVSLSGTRFPGIKAVLLSSVNDRCMSFDEPIVALAKGECRQINISQNRANCLTLCGWNELLKSSFFYADPVLLKLFEEGDFERALFITAITKRIPLFRSLLAEQAKSSEKRYNEIQSVMALILATPRYSGSLSVWNATCANLQKTVENNYLKALLSFFSEVNGGRCSMDDVLKLQDIAFCDKVAMALLYLPMHRLMAFVDKLLNDSWASGSLYGLLCTGISAEKDSVSLIQNYLDRTSDVQTAAVLFILNGSFAFSLHQSSLVYRIVNSYLTLLDRWQLWKERAELHQAIANHDPNNILSLPYTILGCSYCQQPIYSSPIRLNQWHTRVAYCPECKRPLPQCALCSLNVGFTPSCKQGSLCFL
;
A
#
# COMPACT_ATOMS: atom_id res chain seq x y z
N MET A 1 29.48 31.79 -9.22
CA MET A 1 28.45 32.05 -10.24
C MET A 1 28.55 30.90 -11.23
N SER A 2 27.59 29.99 -11.17
CA SER A 2 27.57 28.74 -11.93
C SER A 2 26.15 28.55 -12.43
N ASN A 3 25.97 28.26 -13.71
CA ASN A 3 24.64 28.14 -14.29
C ASN A 3 24.63 27.14 -15.45
N LEU A 4 23.58 26.34 -15.52
CA LEU A 4 23.39 25.28 -16.50
C LEU A 4 22.18 25.61 -17.35
N LEU A 5 22.36 25.84 -18.63
CA LEU A 5 21.30 26.27 -19.54
C LEU A 5 21.04 25.21 -20.59
N LEU A 6 19.76 24.91 -20.83
CA LEU A 6 19.36 24.18 -22.02
C LEU A 6 19.53 25.08 -23.24
N VAL A 7 20.30 24.61 -24.20
CA VAL A 7 20.72 25.39 -25.37
C VAL A 7 20.03 24.93 -26.65
N HIS A 8 19.88 23.63 -26.81
CA HIS A 8 19.18 23.02 -27.92
C HIS A 8 18.34 21.87 -27.40
N SER A 9 17.16 21.72 -27.97
CA SER A 9 16.26 20.62 -27.68
C SER A 9 15.55 20.24 -28.98
N SER A 10 15.78 19.03 -29.44
CA SER A 10 15.11 18.41 -30.59
C SER A 10 14.74 16.98 -30.22
N GLU A 11 13.77 16.34 -30.89
CA GLU A 11 13.24 15.04 -30.49
C GLU A 11 14.35 14.02 -30.13
N GLY A 12 14.51 13.76 -28.82
CA GLY A 12 15.50 12.82 -28.29
C GLY A 12 16.93 13.35 -28.12
N ARG A 13 17.18 14.65 -28.28
CA ARG A 13 18.48 15.29 -28.06
C ARG A 13 18.33 16.61 -27.32
N ASP A 14 19.03 16.71 -26.20
CA ASP A 14 19.17 17.97 -25.46
C ASP A 14 20.66 18.32 -25.34
N GLU A 15 20.99 19.58 -25.58
CA GLU A 15 22.33 20.14 -25.36
C GLU A 15 22.28 21.11 -24.18
N LEU A 16 23.26 20.99 -23.29
CA LEU A 16 23.38 21.79 -22.08
C LEU A 16 24.66 22.61 -22.11
N LEU A 17 24.58 23.87 -21.69
CA LEU A 17 25.73 24.75 -21.54
C LEU A 17 25.91 25.06 -20.06
N HIS A 18 26.98 24.54 -19.47
CA HIS A 18 27.39 24.84 -18.11
C HIS A 18 28.45 25.92 -18.13
N TYR A 19 28.13 27.10 -17.59
CA TYR A 19 29.07 28.20 -17.50
C TYR A 19 29.35 28.59 -16.06
N THR A 20 30.61 28.92 -15.81
CA THR A 20 31.10 29.47 -14.55
C THR A 20 31.73 30.85 -14.81
N LEU A 21 32.36 31.45 -13.81
CA LEU A 21 33.11 32.70 -13.99
C LEU A 21 34.34 32.57 -14.91
N ALA A 22 34.79 31.34 -15.19
CA ALA A 22 36.02 31.09 -15.93
C ALA A 22 35.85 30.16 -17.14
N SER A 23 34.81 29.32 -17.15
CA SER A 23 34.63 28.25 -18.14
C SER A 23 33.24 28.25 -18.77
N LEU A 24 33.18 27.80 -20.00
CA LEU A 24 31.95 27.56 -20.77
C LEU A 24 32.02 26.15 -21.37
N ASN A 25 31.25 25.22 -20.80
CA ASN A 25 31.29 23.81 -21.15
C ASN A 25 29.97 23.39 -21.83
N LEU A 26 30.04 22.91 -23.07
CA LEU A 26 28.92 22.38 -23.83
C LEU A 26 28.84 20.86 -23.65
N TYR A 27 27.66 20.37 -23.29
CA TYR A 27 27.37 18.94 -23.12
C TYR A 27 26.23 18.52 -24.05
N GLU A 28 26.30 17.30 -24.56
CA GLU A 28 25.18 16.59 -25.18
C GLU A 28 24.64 15.54 -24.20
N VAL A 29 23.33 15.43 -24.10
CA VAL A 29 22.68 14.37 -23.30
C VAL A 29 22.58 13.10 -24.13
N GLU A 30 23.34 12.07 -23.74
CA GLU A 30 23.31 10.75 -24.39
C GLU A 30 22.53 9.75 -23.53
N LYS A 31 21.91 8.75 -24.18
CA LYS A 31 21.26 7.61 -23.52
C LYS A 31 22.17 6.39 -23.59
N CYS A 32 22.66 5.93 -22.45
CA CYS A 32 23.51 4.74 -22.31
C CYS A 32 22.79 3.65 -21.50
N GLU A 33 22.49 2.52 -22.14
CA GLU A 33 21.93 1.27 -21.58
C GLU A 33 20.57 1.36 -20.84
N GLU A 34 20.19 2.52 -20.30
CA GLU A 34 18.91 2.96 -19.73
C GLU A 34 19.06 4.29 -18.96
N ILE A 35 20.30 4.74 -18.72
CA ILE A 35 20.66 5.94 -17.96
C ILE A 35 21.00 7.08 -18.94
N LEU A 36 20.57 8.30 -18.63
CA LEU A 36 21.02 9.49 -19.34
C LEU A 36 22.30 10.02 -18.71
N ALA A 37 23.31 10.31 -19.54
CA ALA A 37 24.59 10.86 -19.09
C ALA A 37 24.96 12.10 -19.90
N PRO A 38 25.57 13.12 -19.27
CA PRO A 38 26.09 14.28 -19.99
C PRO A 38 27.47 13.96 -20.56
N LYS A 39 27.63 14.12 -21.88
CA LYS A 39 28.91 14.02 -22.58
C LYS A 39 29.44 15.40 -22.89
N LEU A 40 30.63 15.73 -22.38
CA LEU A 40 31.30 16.99 -22.70
C LEU A 40 31.68 17.00 -24.18
N LEU A 41 31.11 17.93 -24.96
CA LEU A 41 31.47 18.17 -26.35
C LEU A 41 32.64 19.15 -26.45
N ASN A 42 32.62 20.22 -25.66
CA ASN A 42 33.68 21.23 -25.66
C ASN A 42 33.71 22.03 -24.35
N GLY A 43 34.88 22.58 -23.98
CA GLY A 43 35.07 23.55 -22.91
C GLY A 43 35.97 24.70 -23.36
N ASP A 44 35.45 25.93 -23.30
CA ASP A 44 36.17 27.17 -23.65
C ASP A 44 36.29 28.11 -22.43
N ALA A 45 37.28 29.01 -22.46
CA ALA A 45 37.45 30.05 -21.44
C ALA A 45 36.70 31.33 -21.82
N PHE A 46 35.78 31.78 -20.96
CA PHE A 46 35.00 33.01 -21.14
C PHE A 46 35.16 33.92 -19.92
N PRO A 47 36.18 34.81 -19.90
CA PRO A 47 36.41 35.69 -18.76
C PRO A 47 35.31 36.75 -18.63
N CYS A 48 34.98 37.12 -17.40
CA CYS A 48 34.04 38.21 -17.06
C CYS A 48 32.58 38.02 -17.51
N LEU A 49 32.17 36.79 -17.80
CA LEU A 49 30.81 36.44 -18.19
C LEU A 49 29.82 36.62 -17.03
N LYS A 50 28.72 37.36 -17.24
CA LYS A 50 27.65 37.58 -16.26
C LYS A 50 26.35 36.88 -16.63
N CYS A 51 25.90 37.04 -17.86
CA CYS A 51 24.71 36.40 -18.39
C CYS A 51 24.95 35.94 -19.83
N LEU A 52 24.13 35.02 -20.32
CA LEU A 52 24.20 34.57 -21.70
C LEU A 52 22.82 34.12 -22.17
N ALA A 53 22.61 34.12 -23.49
CA ALA A 53 21.42 33.58 -24.11
C ALA A 53 21.76 32.95 -25.46
N TRP A 54 21.07 31.87 -25.77
CA TRP A 54 21.21 31.15 -27.03
C TRP A 54 20.03 31.44 -27.96
N SER A 55 20.28 31.54 -29.26
CA SER A 55 19.22 31.77 -30.25
C SER A 55 18.34 30.53 -30.40
N ALA A 56 17.03 30.69 -30.59
CA ALA A 56 16.10 29.55 -30.64
C ALA A 56 16.41 28.51 -31.74
N ASP A 57 17.14 28.88 -32.78
CA ASP A 57 17.57 27.98 -33.87
C ASP A 57 18.89 27.24 -33.61
N GLY A 58 19.52 27.46 -32.47
CA GLY A 58 20.77 26.80 -32.14
C GLY A 58 22.02 27.45 -32.75
N SER A 59 21.88 28.50 -33.57
CA SER A 59 22.98 28.96 -34.45
C SER A 59 23.86 30.06 -33.88
N SER A 60 23.40 30.77 -32.85
CA SER A 60 24.07 31.95 -32.32
C SER A 60 24.01 31.99 -30.79
N LEU A 61 25.06 32.50 -30.18
CA LEU A 61 25.18 32.71 -28.73
C LEU A 61 25.45 34.20 -28.47
N ALA A 62 24.74 34.79 -27.51
CA ALA A 62 25.01 36.14 -27.01
C ALA A 62 25.48 36.06 -25.56
N THR A 63 26.56 36.77 -25.23
CA THR A 63 27.13 36.81 -23.88
C THR A 63 27.18 38.24 -23.38
N GLY A 64 26.76 38.47 -22.14
CA GLY A 64 26.80 39.76 -21.47
C GLY A 64 27.77 39.73 -20.31
N ASN A 65 28.66 40.72 -20.27
CA ASN A 65 29.77 40.76 -19.33
C ASN A 65 29.56 41.77 -18.20
N PHE A 66 30.38 41.67 -17.15
CA PHE A 66 30.42 42.64 -16.05
C PHE A 66 30.88 44.04 -16.48
N ASP A 67 31.66 44.15 -17.55
CA ASP A 67 32.07 45.44 -18.15
C ASP A 67 30.99 46.05 -19.06
N GLY A 68 29.88 45.34 -19.27
CA GLY A 68 28.78 45.76 -20.15
C GLY A 68 28.96 45.37 -21.61
N ARG A 69 30.04 44.70 -21.97
CA ARG A 69 30.21 44.19 -23.33
C ARG A 69 29.20 43.09 -23.60
N VAL A 70 28.55 43.16 -24.77
CA VAL A 70 27.71 42.07 -25.26
C VAL A 70 28.29 41.50 -26.54
N SER A 71 28.87 40.30 -26.44
CA SER A 71 29.53 39.62 -27.56
C SER A 71 28.59 38.61 -28.21
N ILE A 72 28.60 38.56 -29.54
CA ILE A 72 27.80 37.62 -30.32
C ILE A 72 28.74 36.61 -30.97
N PHE A 73 28.40 35.32 -30.86
CA PHE A 73 29.13 34.21 -31.42
C PHE A 73 28.23 33.41 -32.36
N SER A 74 28.77 32.95 -33.47
CA SER A 74 28.19 31.89 -34.28
C SER A 74 28.57 30.56 -33.67
N VAL A 75 27.62 29.63 -33.67
CA VAL A 75 27.85 28.30 -33.12
C VAL A 75 28.17 27.31 -34.23
N ASN A 76 29.32 26.64 -34.15
CA ASN A 76 29.72 25.58 -35.08
C ASN A 76 30.21 24.32 -34.35
N ARG A 77 29.38 23.27 -34.32
CA ARG A 77 29.59 22.04 -33.52
C ARG A 77 30.77 21.15 -33.94
N THR A 78 31.56 21.51 -34.95
CA THR A 78 32.57 20.62 -35.56
C THR A 78 33.99 20.78 -34.99
N ASP A 79 34.56 22.00 -34.99
CA ASP A 79 35.95 22.22 -34.55
C ASP A 79 36.12 23.38 -33.55
N ALA A 80 35.47 24.52 -33.82
CA ALA A 80 35.45 25.70 -32.95
C ALA A 80 33.99 26.09 -32.65
N PRO A 81 33.45 25.74 -31.48
CA PRO A 81 32.03 25.86 -31.18
C PRO A 81 31.60 27.31 -31.21
N PHE A 82 32.45 28.26 -30.82
CA PHE A 82 32.07 29.66 -30.71
C PHE A 82 32.97 30.55 -31.55
N VAL A 83 32.51 30.92 -32.74
CA VAL A 83 33.19 31.89 -33.61
C VAL A 83 32.66 33.27 -33.31
N SER A 84 33.48 34.17 -32.76
CA SER A 84 33.06 35.55 -32.49
C SER A 84 32.62 36.23 -33.79
N LEU A 85 31.38 36.70 -33.82
CA LEU A 85 30.83 37.53 -34.88
C LEU A 85 31.10 39.01 -34.60
N GLY A 86 31.15 39.41 -33.32
CA GLY A 86 31.57 40.73 -32.89
C GLY A 86 30.89 41.20 -31.60
N ASP A 87 31.22 42.42 -31.18
CA ASP A 87 30.84 42.96 -29.88
C ASP A 87 29.91 44.17 -30.02
N LEU A 88 28.76 44.14 -29.35
CA LEU A 88 28.02 45.34 -28.95
C LEU A 88 28.81 46.00 -27.80
N LEU A 89 29.53 47.07 -28.13
CA LEU A 89 30.24 47.86 -27.13
C LEU A 89 29.24 48.77 -26.40
N PRO A 90 29.22 48.76 -25.06
CA PRO A 90 28.30 49.62 -24.31
C PRO A 90 28.74 51.08 -24.44
N MET A 91 27.77 52.00 -24.44
CA MET A 91 28.06 53.44 -24.36
C MET A 91 28.73 53.81 -23.02
N HIS A 92 28.41 53.06 -21.96
CA HIS A 92 28.96 53.25 -20.62
C HIS A 92 29.27 51.89 -19.99
N SER A 93 30.43 51.75 -19.35
CA SER A 93 30.87 50.52 -18.66
C SER A 93 29.97 50.22 -17.47
N ARG A 94 29.02 49.29 -17.63
CA ARG A 94 28.10 48.83 -16.58
C ARG A 94 27.67 47.39 -16.83
N PRO A 95 27.42 46.56 -15.80
CA PRO A 95 27.13 45.15 -16.00
C PRO A 95 25.90 44.88 -16.89
N CYS A 96 26.01 43.89 -17.78
CA CYS A 96 24.85 43.34 -18.48
C CYS A 96 24.18 42.26 -17.61
N ASN A 97 22.98 42.55 -17.10
CA ASN A 97 22.26 41.72 -16.14
C ASN A 97 21.44 40.61 -16.79
N GLY A 98 20.93 40.83 -18.00
CA GLY A 98 20.09 39.86 -18.69
C GLY A 98 20.15 40.01 -20.20
N ILE A 99 20.10 38.88 -20.90
CA ILE A 99 20.01 38.82 -22.35
C ILE A 99 18.91 37.81 -22.70
N ALA A 100 18.08 38.12 -23.68
CA ALA A 100 17.06 37.20 -24.18
C ALA A 100 16.87 37.34 -25.69
N TRP A 101 17.07 36.26 -26.43
CA TRP A 101 16.73 36.20 -27.85
C TRP A 101 15.23 36.11 -28.05
N ASN A 102 14.72 36.79 -29.07
CA ASN A 102 13.35 36.62 -29.50
C ASN A 102 13.21 35.26 -30.22
N ALA A 103 12.28 34.43 -29.75
CA ALA A 103 12.12 33.07 -30.28
C ALA A 103 11.60 33.04 -31.73
N ALA A 104 10.75 34.00 -32.12
CA ALA A 104 10.19 34.07 -33.47
C ALA A 104 11.10 34.89 -34.41
N HIS A 105 11.51 36.07 -33.97
CA HIS A 105 12.41 36.95 -34.71
C HIS A 105 13.86 36.69 -34.31
N LYS A 106 14.47 35.65 -34.89
CA LYS A 106 15.80 35.13 -34.51
C LYS A 106 16.95 36.14 -34.55
N SER A 107 16.78 37.27 -35.23
CA SER A 107 17.74 38.37 -35.27
C SER A 107 17.52 39.43 -34.20
N VAL A 108 16.44 39.37 -33.42
CA VAL A 108 16.10 40.35 -32.39
C VAL A 108 16.60 39.87 -31.03
N LEU A 109 17.35 40.75 -30.35
CA LEU A 109 17.96 40.50 -29.06
C LEU A 109 17.55 41.57 -28.05
N ALA A 110 17.05 41.16 -26.89
CA ALA A 110 16.85 42.04 -25.74
C ALA A 110 18.08 42.00 -24.82
N VAL A 111 18.55 43.17 -24.42
CA VAL A 111 19.73 43.35 -23.57
C VAL A 111 19.39 44.28 -22.41
N GLY A 112 19.64 43.82 -21.19
CA GLY A 112 19.38 44.52 -19.94
C GLY A 112 20.66 44.86 -19.22
N PHE A 113 20.82 46.12 -18.87
CA PHE A 113 21.97 46.65 -18.16
C PHE A 113 21.62 47.10 -16.75
N ASP A 114 22.66 47.25 -15.94
CA ASP A 114 22.57 47.92 -14.66
C ASP A 114 22.23 49.41 -14.81
N GLU A 115 21.89 50.04 -13.70
CA GLU A 115 21.47 51.44 -13.66
C GLU A 115 22.57 52.39 -14.17
N HIS A 116 22.17 53.38 -14.96
CA HIS A 116 23.00 54.52 -15.32
C HIS A 116 22.15 55.78 -15.42
N SER A 117 22.60 56.87 -14.79
CA SER A 117 21.80 58.08 -14.60
C SER A 117 21.41 58.77 -15.92
N ALA A 118 22.23 58.66 -16.96
CA ALA A 118 22.05 59.35 -18.24
C ALA A 118 21.63 58.42 -19.40
N ASP A 119 21.42 57.12 -19.14
CA ASP A 119 21.19 56.13 -20.19
C ASP A 119 20.01 55.21 -19.85
N MET A 120 19.54 54.47 -20.85
CA MET A 120 18.49 53.48 -20.71
C MET A 120 19.09 52.14 -20.25
N SER A 121 18.33 51.31 -19.53
CA SER A 121 18.81 49.97 -19.14
C SER A 121 18.37 48.84 -20.07
N LEU A 122 17.26 48.96 -20.78
CA LEU A 122 16.78 47.93 -21.71
C LEU A 122 16.98 48.38 -23.15
N PHE A 123 17.60 47.54 -23.96
CA PHE A 123 17.79 47.72 -25.40
C PHE A 123 17.26 46.51 -26.16
N ILE A 124 16.50 46.76 -27.23
CA ILE A 124 16.08 45.75 -28.20
C ILE A 124 16.86 46.02 -29.49
N VAL A 125 17.72 45.09 -29.88
CA VAL A 125 18.65 45.23 -30.99
C VAL A 125 18.29 44.26 -32.11
N ASN A 126 18.22 44.74 -33.34
CA ASN A 126 18.05 43.89 -34.52
C ASN A 126 19.42 43.62 -35.16
N LEU A 127 19.83 42.37 -35.09
CA LEU A 127 21.11 41.85 -35.55
C LEU A 127 21.04 41.27 -36.97
N THR A 128 19.97 41.53 -37.75
CA THR A 128 19.83 40.98 -39.11
C THR A 128 21.09 41.24 -39.94
N ARG A 129 21.60 42.49 -39.94
CA ARG A 129 22.85 42.85 -40.65
C ARG A 129 24.10 42.15 -40.09
N CYS A 130 24.15 41.85 -38.80
CA CYS A 130 25.28 41.16 -38.17
C CYS A 130 25.27 39.65 -38.52
N LEU A 131 24.09 39.04 -38.59
CA LEU A 131 23.92 37.60 -38.82
C LEU A 131 23.98 37.23 -40.31
N THR A 132 23.68 38.15 -41.25
CA THR A 132 23.74 37.89 -42.70
C THR A 132 25.16 37.96 -43.28
N CYS A 133 26.10 38.66 -42.64
CA CYS A 133 27.50 38.80 -43.10
C CYS A 133 28.37 37.54 -42.94
N ARG A 134 27.77 36.33 -42.94
CA ARG A 134 28.46 35.03 -42.87
C ARG A 134 29.43 34.77 -44.03
N SER A 135 29.30 35.48 -45.15
CA SER A 135 29.95 35.13 -46.42
C SER A 135 31.28 35.83 -46.74
N SER A 136 31.79 36.73 -45.89
CA SER A 136 33.06 37.44 -46.15
C SER A 136 34.11 37.17 -45.06
N ALA A 137 34.61 35.95 -44.99
CA ALA A 137 35.56 35.45 -43.98
C ALA A 137 37.00 36.05 -44.05
N SER A 138 37.23 37.16 -44.76
CA SER A 138 38.56 37.75 -44.92
C SER A 138 38.77 39.11 -44.24
N SER A 139 37.73 39.71 -43.63
CA SER A 139 37.91 40.96 -42.89
C SER A 139 38.25 40.69 -41.42
N LYS A 140 39.55 40.72 -41.08
CA LYS A 140 40.05 40.85 -39.70
C LYS A 140 39.61 42.14 -38.99
N ARG A 141 38.88 43.03 -39.67
CA ARG A 141 38.08 44.05 -39.00
C ARG A 141 36.82 43.33 -38.52
N GLY A 142 36.90 42.77 -37.31
CA GLY A 142 35.72 42.36 -36.55
C GLY A 142 34.69 43.49 -36.56
N LEU A 143 33.42 43.18 -36.27
CA LEU A 143 32.38 44.20 -36.15
C LEU A 143 32.76 45.20 -35.05
N LEU A 144 33.62 46.17 -35.37
CA LEU A 144 33.68 47.45 -34.69
C LEU A 144 32.35 48.06 -35.04
N LEU A 145 31.37 47.86 -34.16
CA LEU A 145 30.26 48.79 -34.04
C LEU A 145 30.88 50.14 -33.70
N CYS A 146 31.29 50.84 -34.74
CA CYS A 146 31.68 52.23 -34.66
C CYS A 146 30.51 52.93 -33.94
N PRO A 147 30.77 53.72 -32.89
CA PRO A 147 29.71 54.45 -32.17
C PRO A 147 28.82 55.29 -33.10
N CYS A 148 29.29 55.57 -34.32
CA CYS A 148 28.68 56.41 -35.34
C CYS A 148 27.48 55.80 -36.10
N GLU A 149 27.12 54.51 -35.95
CA GLU A 149 25.95 53.90 -36.63
C GLU A 149 24.96 53.16 -35.68
N THR A 150 25.02 53.46 -34.39
CA THR A 150 24.17 52.81 -33.37
C THR A 150 22.66 53.07 -33.53
N SER A 151 22.27 54.15 -34.23
CA SER A 151 20.87 54.56 -34.33
C SER A 151 19.99 53.68 -35.24
N GLU A 152 20.55 52.93 -36.20
CA GLU A 152 19.74 52.06 -37.09
C GLU A 152 19.50 50.65 -36.53
N LYS A 153 20.27 50.23 -35.50
CA LYS A 153 20.26 48.84 -35.00
C LYS A 153 19.42 48.65 -33.73
N VAL A 154 19.34 49.66 -32.87
CA VAL A 154 18.49 49.66 -31.68
C VAL A 154 17.06 49.99 -32.10
N GLN A 155 16.20 48.98 -32.10
CA GLN A 155 14.78 49.17 -32.42
C GLN A 155 14.04 49.87 -31.28
N TYR A 156 14.38 49.52 -30.02
CA TYR A 156 13.72 50.08 -28.84
C TYR A 156 14.72 50.27 -27.69
N LYS A 157 14.53 51.34 -26.91
CA LYS A 157 15.26 51.60 -25.65
C LYS A 157 14.31 52.09 -24.55
N CYS A 158 14.44 51.59 -23.33
CA CYS A 158 13.55 51.96 -22.21
C CYS A 158 14.28 51.82 -20.86
N GLY A 159 13.76 52.47 -19.81
CA GLY A 159 14.30 52.43 -18.44
C GLY A 159 15.38 53.47 -18.19
N SER A 160 15.01 54.75 -18.29
CA SER A 160 15.92 55.87 -18.03
C SER A 160 16.24 55.95 -16.55
N GLY A 161 17.52 55.86 -16.17
CA GLY A 161 17.91 55.89 -14.76
C GLY A 161 17.38 54.71 -13.94
N GLU A 162 17.06 53.59 -14.60
CA GLU A 162 16.62 52.35 -13.95
C GLU A 162 17.64 51.24 -14.25
N SER A 163 17.73 50.19 -13.42
CA SER A 163 18.37 48.93 -13.81
C SER A 163 17.34 48.00 -14.45
N THR A 164 17.79 47.13 -15.35
CA THR A 164 17.01 45.97 -15.79
C THR A 164 17.64 44.73 -15.17
N ASP A 165 16.96 44.10 -14.21
CA ASP A 165 17.47 42.99 -13.40
C ASP A 165 17.33 41.63 -14.09
N SER A 166 16.24 41.41 -14.82
CA SER A 166 16.02 40.22 -15.64
C SER A 166 15.05 40.51 -16.78
N ILE A 167 15.13 39.71 -17.85
CA ILE A 167 14.35 39.87 -19.08
C ILE A 167 13.89 38.51 -19.56
N VAL A 168 12.64 38.41 -20.01
CA VAL A 168 12.10 37.21 -20.67
C VAL A 168 11.07 37.61 -21.72
N TRP A 169 11.10 36.97 -22.89
CA TRP A 169 10.06 37.14 -23.92
C TRP A 169 8.84 36.29 -23.60
N GLN A 170 7.65 36.78 -23.93
CA GLN A 170 6.45 35.97 -23.92
C GLN A 170 6.56 34.88 -25.01
N ARG A 171 6.15 33.65 -24.69
CA ARG A 171 6.32 32.52 -25.61
C ARG A 171 5.29 32.53 -26.73
N SER A 172 4.05 32.96 -26.46
CA SER A 172 2.99 33.05 -27.47
C SER A 172 3.00 34.32 -28.34
N ASN A 173 3.67 35.39 -27.90
CA ASN A 173 3.66 36.67 -28.59
C ASN A 173 5.06 37.27 -28.65
N ALA A 174 5.63 37.28 -29.84
CA ALA A 174 6.99 37.76 -30.09
C ALA A 174 7.18 39.27 -29.88
N ASP A 175 6.10 40.05 -29.82
CA ASP A 175 6.16 41.49 -29.60
C ASP A 175 6.07 41.87 -28.11
N VAL A 176 5.89 40.89 -27.21
CA VAL A 176 5.71 41.14 -25.78
C VAL A 176 6.89 40.56 -25.00
N LEU A 177 7.45 41.38 -24.11
CA LEU A 177 8.51 40.97 -23.18
C LEU A 177 8.25 41.49 -21.78
N LEU A 178 8.80 40.78 -20.80
CA LEU A 178 8.76 41.13 -19.39
C LEU A 178 10.14 41.57 -18.96
N ARG A 179 10.20 42.64 -18.17
CA ARG A 179 11.43 43.10 -17.50
C ARG A 179 11.22 43.27 -16.00
N GLY A 180 12.24 42.93 -15.23
CA GLY A 180 12.35 43.33 -13.83
C GLY A 180 13.11 44.65 -13.76
N ALA A 181 12.49 45.72 -13.26
CA ALA A 181 13.05 47.06 -13.25
C ALA A 181 13.45 47.51 -11.84
N SER A 182 14.71 47.87 -11.64
CA SER A 182 15.29 48.50 -10.44
C SER A 182 14.95 47.85 -9.10
N LYS A 183 14.65 46.54 -9.05
CA LYS A 183 14.11 45.88 -7.84
C LYS A 183 12.88 46.60 -7.27
N THR A 184 12.08 47.21 -8.13
CA THR A 184 10.86 47.94 -7.75
C THR A 184 9.62 47.36 -8.40
N CYS A 185 9.70 46.91 -9.65
CA CYS A 185 8.54 46.38 -10.35
C CYS A 185 8.90 45.39 -11.46
N ILE A 186 7.92 44.56 -11.83
CA ILE A 186 7.93 43.76 -13.06
C ILE A 186 7.04 44.49 -14.07
N GLN A 187 7.55 44.72 -15.27
CA GLN A 187 6.85 45.43 -16.34
C GLN A 187 6.64 44.53 -17.54
N VAL A 188 5.42 44.50 -18.05
CA VAL A 188 5.06 43.86 -19.34
C VAL A 188 5.07 44.94 -20.41
N LEU A 189 5.96 44.81 -21.39
CA LEU A 189 6.14 45.74 -22.49
C LEU A 189 5.64 45.09 -23.78
N ASP A 190 4.70 45.74 -24.45
CA ASP A 190 4.27 45.37 -25.81
C ASP A 190 4.93 46.37 -26.79
N LEU A 191 5.84 45.88 -27.62
CA LEU A 191 6.64 46.69 -28.53
C LEU A 191 5.80 47.42 -29.58
N ARG A 192 4.57 46.95 -29.83
CA ARG A 192 3.59 47.60 -30.72
C ARG A 192 2.97 48.86 -30.09
N CYS A 193 2.97 48.94 -28.76
CA CYS A 193 2.34 50.01 -27.98
C CYS A 193 3.33 51.09 -27.49
N GLY A 194 4.59 51.08 -27.95
CA GLY A 194 5.61 52.07 -27.59
C GLY A 194 6.26 51.83 -26.22
N PHE A 195 6.67 52.92 -25.54
CA PHE A 195 7.53 52.85 -24.34
C PHE A 195 6.79 52.56 -23.02
N ARG A 196 5.45 52.52 -23.00
CA ARG A 196 4.66 52.42 -21.76
C ARG A 196 4.41 50.95 -21.36
N PRO A 197 4.71 50.56 -20.11
CA PRO A 197 4.31 49.27 -19.56
C PRO A 197 2.80 49.08 -19.61
N GLN A 198 2.36 47.98 -20.22
CA GLN A 198 0.94 47.58 -20.27
C GLN A 198 0.48 47.04 -18.92
N ILE A 199 1.38 46.32 -18.24
CA ILE A 199 1.20 45.84 -16.87
C ILE A 199 2.44 46.22 -16.08
N CYS A 200 2.25 46.72 -14.86
CA CYS A 200 3.32 47.03 -13.92
C CYS A 200 2.96 46.46 -12.55
N VAL A 201 3.76 45.51 -12.06
CA VAL A 201 3.57 44.83 -10.78
C VAL A 201 4.63 45.33 -9.80
N THR A 202 4.24 46.05 -8.76
CA THR A 202 5.18 46.53 -7.74
C THR A 202 5.71 45.37 -6.89
N THR A 203 7.01 45.10 -6.98
CA THR A 203 7.69 44.05 -6.23
C THR A 203 9.21 44.20 -6.27
N LYS A 204 9.88 43.83 -5.18
CA LYS A 204 11.35 43.69 -5.14
C LYS A 204 11.87 42.41 -5.81
N ALA A 205 10.98 41.43 -6.03
CA ALA A 205 11.31 40.18 -6.69
C ALA A 205 11.36 40.37 -8.21
N THR A 206 12.43 40.97 -8.71
CA THR A 206 12.63 41.31 -10.13
C THR A 206 13.69 40.44 -10.80
N CYS A 207 14.35 39.55 -10.05
CA CYS A 207 15.37 38.65 -10.57
C CYS A 207 14.75 37.36 -11.12
N GLY A 208 15.44 36.74 -12.09
CA GLY A 208 15.10 35.43 -12.66
C GLY A 208 13.66 35.28 -13.14
N LEU A 209 13.15 36.30 -13.83
CA LEU A 209 11.85 36.22 -14.49
C LEU A 209 11.80 35.04 -15.45
N ASP A 210 10.79 34.20 -15.28
CA ASP A 210 10.47 33.12 -16.21
C ASP A 210 8.95 32.93 -16.27
N ILE A 211 8.47 32.51 -17.44
CA ILE A 211 7.05 32.36 -17.76
C ILE A 211 6.73 30.87 -17.89
N ASP A 212 5.57 30.42 -17.43
CA ASP A 212 5.13 29.04 -17.62
C ASP A 212 5.01 28.69 -19.11
N TYR A 213 5.44 27.49 -19.49
CA TYR A 213 5.48 27.06 -20.89
C TYR A 213 4.10 26.86 -21.52
N PHE A 214 3.03 26.77 -20.71
CA PHE A 214 1.67 26.50 -21.17
C PHE A 214 0.71 27.65 -20.89
N ARG A 215 1.11 28.62 -20.04
CA ARG A 215 0.29 29.74 -19.61
C ARG A 215 1.14 31.01 -19.51
N ASP A 216 1.06 31.88 -20.51
CA ASP A 216 1.84 33.13 -20.50
C ASP A 216 1.48 34.09 -19.35
N THR A 217 0.32 33.88 -18.73
CA THR A 217 -0.13 34.68 -17.59
C THR A 217 0.55 34.27 -16.29
N LEU A 218 1.12 33.06 -16.20
CA LEU A 218 1.77 32.57 -14.99
C LEU A 218 3.27 32.85 -15.05
N VAL A 219 3.75 33.68 -14.13
CA VAL A 219 5.13 34.16 -14.10
C VAL A 219 5.76 33.85 -12.74
N SER A 220 7.02 33.43 -12.75
CA SER A 220 7.85 33.33 -11.55
C SER A 220 8.89 34.43 -11.54
N SER A 221 9.18 34.96 -10.36
CA SER A 221 10.33 35.82 -10.13
C SER A 221 10.84 35.63 -8.71
N TYR A 222 12.03 36.13 -8.41
CA TYR A 222 12.55 36.07 -7.04
C TYR A 222 13.29 37.34 -6.61
N ASP A 223 13.34 37.52 -5.30
CA ASP A 223 14.28 38.43 -4.61
C ASP A 223 15.30 37.56 -3.86
N VAL A 224 16.18 38.11 -3.02
CA VAL A 224 17.25 37.38 -2.33
C VAL A 224 16.75 36.06 -1.72
N ASN A 225 15.72 36.11 -0.87
CA ASN A 225 15.26 34.95 -0.07
C ASN A 225 13.78 34.59 -0.31
N VAL A 226 13.18 34.98 -1.43
CA VAL A 226 11.77 34.68 -1.71
C VAL A 226 11.50 34.45 -3.19
N VAL A 227 10.84 33.33 -3.52
CA VAL A 227 10.27 33.08 -4.85
C VAL A 227 8.82 33.53 -4.85
N LYS A 228 8.43 34.33 -5.83
CA LYS A 228 7.05 34.78 -6.02
C LYS A 228 6.47 34.25 -7.32
N LEU A 229 5.20 33.88 -7.26
CA LEU A 229 4.40 33.48 -8.42
C LEU A 229 3.33 34.53 -8.67
N TRP A 230 3.13 34.88 -9.94
CA TRP A 230 2.23 35.94 -10.38
C TRP A 230 1.26 35.41 -11.42
N ASP A 231 0.00 35.86 -11.34
CA ASP A 231 -0.94 35.76 -12.45
C ASP A 231 -1.11 37.16 -13.04
N LEU A 232 -0.59 37.39 -14.24
CA LEU A 232 -0.62 38.71 -14.87
C LEU A 232 -2.04 39.20 -15.20
N ARG A 233 -3.04 38.31 -15.22
CA ARG A 233 -4.45 38.71 -15.33
C ARG A 233 -4.92 39.47 -14.08
N GLN A 234 -4.27 39.21 -12.94
CA GLN A 234 -4.50 39.87 -11.66
C GLN A 234 -3.19 40.50 -11.18
N ALA A 235 -2.63 41.43 -11.95
CA ALA A 235 -1.32 42.04 -11.71
C ALA A 235 -1.08 42.52 -10.26
N ASN A 236 -2.13 42.99 -9.57
CA ASN A 236 -2.04 43.47 -8.19
C ASN A 236 -2.06 42.35 -7.13
N HIS A 237 -2.26 41.09 -7.51
CA HIS A 237 -2.38 39.96 -6.60
C HIS A 237 -1.36 38.87 -6.93
N ARG A 238 -0.33 38.73 -6.07
CA ARG A 238 0.59 37.58 -6.14
C ARG A 238 -0.17 36.27 -5.89
N LEU A 239 0.16 35.21 -6.61
CA LEU A 239 -0.40 33.87 -6.40
C LEU A 239 0.17 33.25 -5.12
N PHE A 240 1.51 33.21 -5.03
CA PHE A 240 2.25 32.63 -3.92
C PHE A 240 3.52 33.44 -3.64
N ALA A 241 3.98 33.40 -2.40
CA ALA A 241 5.32 33.82 -1.98
C ALA A 241 5.91 32.68 -1.14
N ILE A 242 7.07 32.19 -1.53
CA ILE A 242 7.76 31.06 -0.91
C ILE A 242 9.02 31.61 -0.29
N ASP A 243 9.03 31.73 1.04
CA ASP A 243 10.19 32.17 1.79
C ASP A 243 11.25 31.06 1.84
N ILE A 244 12.51 31.45 1.65
CA ILE A 244 13.64 30.54 1.47
C ILE A 244 14.75 30.95 2.46
N PRO A 245 15.43 29.99 3.13
CA PRO A 245 16.37 30.29 4.20
C PRO A 245 17.68 30.94 3.73
N SER A 246 17.98 30.93 2.44
CA SER A 246 19.24 31.42 1.90
C SER A 246 19.05 31.97 0.49
N PRO A 247 20.03 32.75 -0.02
CA PRO A 247 19.90 33.41 -1.30
C PRO A 247 19.57 32.47 -2.45
N ILE A 248 18.57 32.81 -3.26
CA ILE A 248 18.17 32.01 -4.42
C ILE A 248 19.27 32.07 -5.49
N VAL A 249 19.61 30.90 -5.99
CA VAL A 249 20.60 30.72 -7.06
C VAL A 249 19.91 30.71 -8.42
N LYS A 250 18.79 29.96 -8.54
CA LYS A 250 18.07 29.81 -9.80
C LYS A 250 16.63 29.36 -9.58
N SER A 251 15.73 29.79 -10.46
CA SER A 251 14.39 29.22 -10.65
C SER A 251 14.11 28.97 -12.13
N ALA A 252 13.35 27.92 -12.46
CA ALA A 252 12.95 27.62 -13.84
C ALA A 252 11.66 26.79 -13.90
N TRP A 253 10.73 27.15 -14.79
CA TRP A 253 9.52 26.37 -15.04
C TRP A 253 9.86 25.07 -15.77
N ASN A 254 9.11 24.01 -15.45
CA ASN A 254 9.20 22.72 -16.13
C ASN A 254 8.58 22.85 -17.54
N PRO A 255 9.37 22.64 -18.61
CA PRO A 255 8.90 22.76 -19.99
C PRO A 255 7.87 21.71 -20.38
N ASN A 256 7.78 20.61 -19.64
CA ASN A 256 6.87 19.50 -19.91
C ASN A 256 5.62 19.52 -19.00
N ARG A 257 5.53 20.45 -18.04
CA ARG A 257 4.40 20.49 -17.09
C ARG A 257 4.04 21.91 -16.66
N SER A 258 2.80 22.33 -16.99
CA SER A 258 2.27 23.62 -16.52
C SER A 258 2.18 23.70 -15.00
N GLY A 259 2.56 24.85 -14.45
CA GLY A 259 2.49 25.14 -13.02
C GLY A 259 3.54 24.42 -12.20
N SER A 260 4.52 23.73 -12.81
CA SER A 260 5.62 23.08 -12.10
C SER A 260 6.87 23.95 -12.18
N LEU A 261 7.32 24.47 -11.05
CA LEU A 261 8.52 25.30 -10.93
C LEU A 261 9.57 24.54 -10.11
N ALA A 262 10.84 24.61 -10.52
CA ALA A 262 11.96 24.25 -9.67
C ALA A 262 12.75 25.49 -9.25
N TYR A 263 13.35 25.43 -8.07
CA TYR A 263 14.27 26.45 -7.58
C TYR A 263 15.36 25.86 -6.69
N LEU A 264 16.50 26.53 -6.69
CA LEU A 264 17.71 26.20 -5.93
C LEU A 264 18.18 27.45 -5.19
N TYR A 265 18.67 27.28 -3.97
CA TYR A 265 19.26 28.35 -3.17
C TYR A 265 20.64 27.95 -2.66
N GLN A 266 21.41 28.93 -2.22
CA GLN A 266 22.81 28.78 -1.85
C GLN A 266 22.98 27.73 -0.75
N TYR A 267 23.99 26.88 -0.88
CA TYR A 267 24.28 25.77 0.03
C TYR A 267 23.16 24.72 0.16
N SER A 268 22.11 24.78 -0.68
CA SER A 268 21.07 23.76 -0.69
C SER A 268 21.61 22.43 -1.19
N LYS A 269 21.34 21.36 -0.43
CA LYS A 269 21.54 19.98 -0.88
C LYS A 269 20.35 19.45 -1.68
N VAL A 270 19.36 20.28 -1.98
CA VAL A 270 18.14 19.87 -2.68
C VAL A 270 17.72 20.91 -3.74
N ILE A 271 17.30 20.44 -4.92
CA ILE A 271 16.48 21.25 -5.82
C ILE A 271 15.04 21.12 -5.30
N LYS A 272 14.42 22.24 -4.95
CA LYS A 272 13.03 22.25 -4.52
C LYS A 272 12.14 22.39 -5.75
N THR A 273 11.17 21.51 -5.90
CA THR A 273 10.14 21.63 -6.93
C THR A 273 8.81 21.96 -6.28
N CYS A 274 8.05 22.88 -6.83
CA CYS A 274 6.68 23.12 -6.42
C CYS A 274 5.72 23.00 -7.60
N GLN A 275 4.51 22.53 -7.33
CA GLN A 275 3.42 22.52 -8.29
C GLN A 275 2.33 23.46 -7.80
N ALA A 276 2.19 24.57 -8.52
CA ALA A 276 1.19 25.60 -8.29
C ALA A 276 -0.06 25.30 -9.11
N TRP A 277 -1.15 25.00 -8.41
CA TRP A 277 -2.47 24.86 -9.01
C TRP A 277 -3.35 26.03 -8.59
N CYS A 278 -4.05 26.60 -9.57
CA CYS A 278 -5.04 27.65 -9.38
C CYS A 278 -6.27 27.23 -10.16
N ALA A 279 -7.40 27.01 -9.47
CA ALA A 279 -8.64 26.71 -10.16
C ALA A 279 -9.01 27.91 -11.04
N SER A 280 -9.51 27.66 -12.25
CA SER A 280 -9.95 28.73 -13.16
C SER A 280 -11.17 29.51 -12.62
N LYS A 281 -11.94 28.91 -11.71
CA LYS A 281 -13.22 29.43 -11.20
C LYS A 281 -13.28 29.65 -9.69
N SER A 282 -12.24 29.32 -8.93
CA SER A 282 -12.21 29.54 -7.47
C SER A 282 -10.97 30.30 -7.04
N SER A 283 -11.03 30.93 -5.87
CA SER A 283 -9.87 31.55 -5.21
C SER A 283 -8.95 30.52 -4.55
N GLU A 284 -9.27 29.23 -4.63
CA GLU A 284 -8.46 28.16 -4.06
C GLU A 284 -7.16 27.99 -4.86
N ARG A 285 -6.06 28.04 -4.12
CA ARG A 285 -4.71 27.93 -4.66
C ARG A 285 -3.98 26.92 -3.81
N THR A 286 -3.45 25.89 -4.44
CA THR A 286 -2.67 24.85 -3.75
C THR A 286 -1.24 24.83 -4.27
N LEU A 287 -0.31 24.69 -3.33
CA LEU A 287 1.10 24.53 -3.60
C LEU A 287 1.55 23.21 -2.98
N SER A 288 1.91 22.24 -3.81
CA SER A 288 2.61 21.05 -3.35
C SER A 288 4.11 21.25 -3.57
N SER A 289 4.94 20.73 -2.67
CA SER A 289 6.40 20.83 -2.78
C SER A 289 7.05 19.46 -2.71
N ARG A 290 8.19 19.32 -3.38
CA ARG A 290 9.06 18.14 -3.36
C ARG A 290 10.51 18.57 -3.43
N PHE A 291 11.39 17.60 -3.23
CA PHE A 291 12.83 17.80 -3.19
C PHE A 291 13.52 16.75 -4.06
N LEU A 292 14.52 17.19 -4.82
CA LEU A 292 15.51 16.36 -5.48
C LEU A 292 16.84 16.52 -4.74
N PRO A 293 17.24 15.55 -3.91
CA PRO A 293 18.52 15.56 -3.21
C PRO A 293 19.72 15.50 -4.14
N ALA A 294 20.80 16.20 -3.76
CA ALA A 294 22.09 16.18 -4.43
C ALA A 294 22.66 14.76 -4.53
N SER A 295 22.37 13.90 -3.55
CA SER A 295 22.79 12.50 -3.56
C SER A 295 22.23 11.71 -4.74
N MET A 296 21.09 12.08 -5.31
CA MET A 296 20.57 11.43 -6.53
C MET A 296 21.44 11.73 -7.76
N PHE A 297 22.22 12.80 -7.72
CA PHE A 297 23.19 13.19 -8.74
C PHE A 297 24.62 12.76 -8.40
N ASN A 298 24.82 12.01 -7.29
CA ASN A 298 26.12 11.74 -6.70
C ASN A 298 26.91 13.00 -6.30
N PHE A 299 26.20 14.07 -5.92
CA PHE A 299 26.79 15.33 -5.50
C PHE A 299 26.68 15.57 -4.00
N ASP A 300 27.66 16.28 -3.43
CA ASP A 300 27.62 16.77 -2.05
C ASP A 300 26.69 17.99 -1.93
N TRP A 301 26.71 18.84 -2.95
CA TRP A 301 25.90 20.04 -3.10
C TRP A 301 25.75 20.39 -4.59
N MET A 302 24.73 21.19 -4.92
CA MET A 302 24.46 21.60 -6.30
C MET A 302 24.68 23.09 -6.45
N SER A 303 25.31 23.47 -7.56
CA SER A 303 25.56 24.85 -7.96
C SER A 303 24.44 25.40 -8.86
N THR A 304 23.77 24.55 -9.65
CA THR A 304 22.72 24.94 -10.59
C THR A 304 21.99 23.71 -11.15
N PHE A 305 20.93 23.93 -11.94
CA PHE A 305 20.15 22.89 -12.60
C PHE A 305 19.51 23.37 -13.92
N SER A 306 19.06 22.42 -14.75
CA SER A 306 18.27 22.65 -15.96
C SER A 306 17.29 21.49 -16.19
N TRP A 307 16.08 21.81 -16.66
CA TRP A 307 15.14 20.82 -17.17
C TRP A 307 15.59 20.30 -18.54
N LEU A 308 15.18 19.07 -18.87
CA LEU A 308 15.46 18.39 -20.14
C LEU A 308 14.15 18.14 -20.91
N PRO A 309 13.72 19.04 -21.83
CA PRO A 309 12.42 18.93 -22.47
C PRO A 309 12.23 17.67 -23.32
N SER A 310 13.31 17.17 -23.95
CA SER A 310 13.26 15.93 -24.74
C SER A 310 13.12 14.70 -23.84
N PHE A 311 13.54 14.82 -22.58
CA PHE A 311 13.56 13.76 -21.59
C PHE A 311 12.68 14.13 -20.39
N ARG A 312 11.34 14.12 -20.60
CA ARG A 312 10.29 14.64 -19.70
C ARG A 312 10.47 14.43 -18.18
N ASP A 313 11.05 13.30 -17.79
CA ASP A 313 11.24 12.90 -16.40
C ASP A 313 12.66 13.16 -15.90
N TYR A 314 13.49 13.94 -16.58
CA TYR A 314 14.89 14.12 -16.23
C TYR A 314 15.24 15.58 -15.97
N VAL A 315 16.16 15.75 -15.02
CA VAL A 315 16.73 17.02 -14.63
C VAL A 315 18.24 16.86 -14.70
N ALA A 316 18.92 17.85 -15.27
CA ALA A 316 20.36 17.97 -15.17
C ALA A 316 20.72 18.92 -14.03
N ALA A 317 21.74 18.59 -13.26
CA ALA A 317 22.31 19.46 -12.23
C ALA A 317 23.82 19.55 -12.42
N ALA A 318 24.41 20.64 -11.93
CA ALA A 318 25.86 20.79 -11.93
C ALA A 318 26.39 21.12 -10.54
N SER A 319 27.60 20.66 -10.24
CA SER A 319 28.39 20.97 -9.07
C SER A 319 29.71 21.58 -9.53
N ASP A 320 30.18 22.64 -8.87
CA ASP A 320 31.42 23.33 -9.28
C ASP A 320 32.66 22.42 -9.15
N SER A 321 32.60 21.40 -8.29
CA SER A 321 33.69 20.42 -8.11
C SER A 321 33.44 19.07 -8.78
N GLN A 322 32.18 18.67 -8.98
CA GLN A 322 31.82 17.32 -9.43
C GLN A 322 31.25 17.27 -10.86
N GLY A 323 31.14 18.41 -11.56
CA GLY A 323 30.71 18.47 -12.96
C GLY A 323 29.20 18.45 -13.13
N VAL A 324 28.71 17.95 -14.27
CA VAL A 324 27.28 17.85 -14.61
C VAL A 324 26.83 16.41 -14.45
N ALA A 325 25.64 16.20 -13.89
CA ALA A 325 24.99 14.90 -13.78
C ALA A 325 23.50 15.02 -14.10
N ILE A 326 22.88 13.91 -14.48
CA ILE A 326 21.47 13.84 -14.87
C ILE A 326 20.78 12.82 -13.96
N CYS A 327 19.61 13.18 -13.44
CA CYS A 327 18.81 12.30 -12.60
C CYS A 327 17.36 12.29 -13.08
N ARG A 328 16.70 11.15 -12.89
CA ARG A 328 15.25 11.03 -13.08
C ARG A 328 14.51 11.76 -11.95
N TYR A 329 13.70 12.74 -12.30
CA TYR A 329 12.65 13.33 -11.49
C TYR A 329 11.38 12.50 -11.64
N GLY A 330 11.16 11.56 -10.70
CA GLY A 330 9.95 10.75 -10.66
C GLY A 330 8.69 11.59 -10.44
N GLN A 331 7.66 11.36 -11.25
CA GLN A 331 6.34 11.93 -11.05
C GLN A 331 5.69 11.30 -9.80
N SER A 332 4.73 11.99 -9.16
CA SER A 332 3.76 11.20 -8.40
C SER A 332 2.78 10.65 -9.40
N ASP A 333 2.78 9.34 -9.48
CA ASP A 333 1.65 8.63 -10.02
C ASP A 333 0.48 8.86 -9.07
N LEU A 334 -0.62 9.38 -9.62
CA LEU A 334 -1.88 9.36 -8.89
C LEU A 334 -2.30 7.91 -8.83
N LEU A 335 -2.46 7.36 -7.63
CA LEU A 335 -3.03 6.04 -7.42
C LEU A 335 -4.29 6.17 -6.57
N THR A 336 -5.31 5.41 -6.93
CA THR A 336 -6.51 5.26 -6.11
C THR A 336 -6.99 3.82 -6.16
N TRP A 337 -7.48 3.36 -5.02
CA TRP A 337 -8.08 2.04 -4.88
C TRP A 337 -9.58 2.23 -4.82
N ASN A 338 -10.31 1.55 -5.68
CA ASN A 338 -11.76 1.55 -5.59
C ASN A 338 -12.27 0.41 -4.67
N PRO A 339 -13.53 0.47 -4.21
CA PRO A 339 -14.12 -0.57 -3.39
C PRO A 339 -14.16 -1.95 -4.06
N ASN A 340 -13.98 -2.05 -5.38
CA ASN A 340 -14.05 -3.28 -6.18
C ASN A 340 -12.70 -3.99 -6.38
N ASN A 341 -11.68 -3.64 -5.57
CA ASN A 341 -10.32 -4.18 -5.67
C ASN A 341 -9.65 -3.84 -7.00
N GLU A 342 -9.93 -2.65 -7.52
CA GLU A 342 -9.27 -2.10 -8.71
C GLU A 342 -8.33 -0.97 -8.29
N LEU A 343 -7.08 -1.09 -8.70
CA LEU A 343 -6.07 -0.05 -8.59
C LEU A 343 -6.05 0.76 -9.88
N LEU A 344 -6.48 2.00 -9.78
CA LEU A 344 -6.35 2.99 -10.83
C LEU A 344 -5.05 3.76 -10.58
N PHE A 345 -4.17 3.81 -11.57
CA PHE A 345 -2.92 4.55 -11.49
C PHE A 345 -2.60 5.23 -12.81
N SER A 346 -1.86 6.33 -12.76
CA SER A 346 -1.46 7.10 -13.95
C SER A 346 0.05 7.28 -13.92
N SER A 347 0.75 6.63 -14.86
CA SER A 347 2.21 6.76 -15.03
C SER A 347 2.59 7.98 -15.86
N ASP A 348 1.65 8.49 -16.65
CA ASP A 348 1.77 9.74 -17.39
C ASP A 348 0.44 10.51 -17.32
N SER A 349 0.47 11.81 -17.58
CA SER A 349 -0.71 12.69 -17.51
C SER A 349 -1.83 12.36 -18.52
N LYS A 350 -1.67 11.32 -19.35
CA LYS A 350 -2.61 10.96 -20.42
C LYS A 350 -3.24 9.57 -20.26
N ASN A 351 -2.56 8.64 -19.59
CA ASN A 351 -2.94 7.24 -19.51
C ASN A 351 -3.24 6.85 -18.07
N ILE A 352 -4.51 6.61 -17.79
CA ILE A 352 -4.96 5.96 -16.56
C ILE A 352 -5.00 4.45 -16.85
N GLN A 353 -4.21 3.70 -16.10
CA GLN A 353 -4.22 2.25 -16.09
C GLN A 353 -5.10 1.75 -14.94
N CYS A 354 -5.79 0.64 -15.16
CA CYS A 354 -6.61 -0.02 -14.16
C CYS A 354 -6.14 -1.47 -14.02
N LYS A 355 -5.88 -1.90 -12.78
CA LYS A 355 -5.54 -3.29 -12.46
C LYS A 355 -6.54 -3.84 -11.45
N THR A 356 -7.32 -4.84 -11.86
CA THR A 356 -8.23 -5.58 -10.98
C THR A 356 -7.50 -6.74 -10.33
N PHE A 357 -7.68 -6.92 -9.03
CA PHE A 357 -7.13 -8.05 -8.28
C PHE A 357 -8.20 -9.11 -8.07
N THR A 358 -7.94 -10.36 -8.43
CA THR A 358 -8.89 -11.49 -8.31
C THR A 358 -8.46 -12.52 -7.28
N ASP A 359 -7.16 -12.73 -7.11
CA ASP A 359 -6.59 -13.86 -6.37
C ASP A 359 -5.96 -13.42 -5.02
N ASP A 360 -6.29 -12.20 -4.58
CA ASP A 360 -5.77 -11.64 -3.34
C ASP A 360 -6.67 -11.97 -2.14
N ILE A 361 -6.09 -12.10 -0.95
CA ILE A 361 -6.82 -12.36 0.29
C ILE A 361 -7.89 -11.30 0.57
N SER A 362 -7.69 -10.04 0.15
CA SER A 362 -8.71 -8.99 0.23
C SER A 362 -9.97 -9.33 -0.56
N VAL A 363 -9.84 -9.97 -1.72
CA VAL A 363 -10.97 -10.42 -2.56
C VAL A 363 -11.70 -11.57 -1.89
N VAL A 364 -10.94 -12.53 -1.35
CA VAL A 364 -11.48 -13.68 -0.61
C VAL A 364 -12.27 -13.20 0.61
N MET A 365 -11.68 -12.30 1.41
CA MET A 365 -12.33 -11.71 2.59
C MET A 365 -13.60 -10.94 2.22
N LYS A 366 -13.58 -10.15 1.14
CA LYS A 366 -14.75 -9.42 0.66
C LYS A 366 -15.88 -10.38 0.25
N ARG A 367 -15.57 -11.43 -0.52
CA ARG A 367 -16.54 -12.46 -0.94
C ARG A 367 -17.14 -13.19 0.27
N ARG A 368 -16.28 -13.57 1.22
CA ARG A 368 -16.69 -14.17 2.50
C ARG A 368 -17.64 -13.25 3.28
N ALA A 369 -17.30 -11.96 3.41
CA ALA A 369 -18.14 -10.99 4.11
C ALA A 369 -19.53 -10.87 3.47
N GLN A 370 -19.60 -10.76 2.14
CA GLN A 370 -20.86 -10.71 1.37
C GLN A 370 -21.69 -12.00 1.51
N ALA A 371 -21.04 -13.14 1.74
CA ALA A 371 -21.71 -14.42 1.98
C ALA A 371 -22.16 -14.62 3.45
N GLY A 372 -21.88 -13.65 4.33
CA GLY A 372 -22.24 -13.66 5.75
C GLY A 372 -21.21 -14.34 6.65
N TYR A 373 -19.95 -14.46 6.22
CA TYR A 373 -18.88 -15.10 7.00
C TYR A 373 -18.66 -14.41 8.36
N GLY A 374 -18.61 -15.21 9.42
CA GLY A 374 -18.38 -14.76 10.78
C GLY A 374 -19.58 -14.13 11.49
N LEU A 375 -20.72 -13.97 10.81
CA LEU A 375 -21.95 -13.55 11.46
C LEU A 375 -22.58 -14.70 12.25
N PRO A 376 -23.10 -14.44 13.47
CA PRO A 376 -23.94 -15.38 14.21
C PRO A 376 -25.26 -15.65 13.47
N ASP A 377 -25.34 -16.76 12.74
CA ASP A 377 -26.63 -17.31 12.28
C ASP A 377 -27.09 -18.39 13.26
N GLY A 378 -27.61 -17.98 14.41
CA GLY A 378 -27.97 -18.92 15.48
C GLY A 378 -26.83 -19.81 15.97
N MET A 379 -25.56 -19.36 15.82
CA MET A 379 -24.34 -20.14 16.09
C MET A 379 -24.19 -21.43 15.25
N VAL A 380 -24.80 -21.50 14.07
CA VAL A 380 -24.53 -22.56 13.08
C VAL A 380 -23.21 -22.25 12.36
N LEU A 381 -22.09 -22.57 13.02
CA LEU A 381 -20.74 -22.24 12.54
C LEU A 381 -20.29 -23.11 11.35
N SER A 382 -20.86 -24.31 11.16
CA SER A 382 -20.62 -25.18 10.00
C SER A 382 -20.90 -24.52 8.64
N ARG A 383 -21.74 -23.48 8.57
CA ARG A 383 -21.90 -22.70 7.34
C ARG A 383 -20.60 -21.99 6.94
N HIS A 384 -19.83 -21.51 7.90
CA HIS A 384 -18.55 -20.84 7.66
C HIS A 384 -17.49 -21.82 7.15
N ALA A 385 -17.54 -23.08 7.60
CA ALA A 385 -16.69 -24.14 7.05
C ALA A 385 -16.89 -24.31 5.54
N LYS A 386 -18.15 -24.24 5.05
CA LYS A 386 -18.45 -24.32 3.60
C LYS A 386 -17.91 -23.14 2.81
N LEU A 387 -17.92 -21.93 3.39
CA LEU A 387 -17.34 -20.71 2.79
C LEU A 387 -15.80 -20.73 2.74
N CYS A 388 -15.18 -21.67 3.46
CA CYS A 388 -13.75 -21.88 3.54
C CYS A 388 -13.30 -23.21 2.92
N SER A 389 -14.10 -23.81 2.03
CA SER A 389 -13.81 -25.12 1.43
C SER A 389 -12.48 -25.22 0.69
N ASP A 390 -11.96 -24.09 0.20
CA ASP A 390 -10.63 -24.00 -0.42
C ASP A 390 -9.46 -24.08 0.59
N ASP A 391 -9.76 -24.00 1.90
CA ASP A 391 -8.79 -23.99 2.99
C ASP A 391 -9.16 -25.06 4.04
N GLU A 392 -8.40 -26.15 4.06
CA GLU A 392 -8.62 -27.28 4.96
C GLU A 392 -8.53 -26.87 6.44
N GLN A 393 -7.59 -25.98 6.79
CA GLN A 393 -7.40 -25.54 8.17
C GLN A 393 -8.58 -24.70 8.66
N LEU A 394 -9.11 -23.80 7.83
CA LEU A 394 -10.29 -23.02 8.18
C LEU A 394 -11.56 -23.88 8.22
N THR A 395 -11.71 -24.83 7.29
CA THR A 395 -12.83 -25.78 7.29
C THR A 395 -12.86 -26.59 8.58
N TRP A 396 -11.70 -27.07 9.02
CA TRP A 396 -11.54 -27.73 10.32
C TRP A 396 -11.86 -26.78 11.47
N LEU A 397 -11.30 -25.57 11.48
CA LEU A 397 -11.45 -24.59 12.56
C LEU A 397 -12.92 -24.33 12.86
N TRP A 398 -13.72 -24.05 11.83
CA TRP A 398 -15.15 -23.76 12.01
C TRP A 398 -15.94 -24.96 12.54
N SER A 399 -15.58 -26.17 12.12
CA SER A 399 -16.17 -27.41 12.62
C SER A 399 -15.81 -27.65 14.09
N TRP A 400 -14.55 -27.39 14.45
CA TRP A 400 -14.06 -27.46 15.82
C TRP A 400 -14.72 -26.44 16.73
N LEU A 401 -14.87 -25.18 16.29
CA LEU A 401 -15.55 -24.13 17.06
C LEU A 401 -17.00 -24.49 17.39
N GLU A 402 -17.72 -25.09 16.45
CA GLU A 402 -19.09 -25.57 16.71
C GLU A 402 -19.10 -26.64 17.81
N THR A 403 -18.13 -27.54 17.79
CA THR A 403 -18.00 -28.62 18.78
C THR A 403 -17.57 -28.07 20.14
N ALA A 404 -16.61 -27.14 20.17
CA ALA A 404 -16.15 -26.49 21.39
C ALA A 404 -17.25 -25.65 22.05
N TRP A 405 -18.06 -24.95 21.26
CA TRP A 405 -19.21 -24.20 21.78
C TRP A 405 -20.31 -25.13 22.34
N LYS A 406 -20.68 -26.20 21.63
CA LYS A 406 -21.64 -27.19 22.14
C LYS A 406 -21.16 -27.82 23.45
N LEU A 407 -19.89 -28.18 23.53
CA LEU A 407 -19.28 -28.74 24.74
C LEU A 407 -19.40 -27.76 25.94
N GLN A 408 -19.13 -26.47 25.70
CA GLN A 408 -19.22 -25.44 26.74
C GLN A 408 -20.66 -25.25 27.24
N GLU A 409 -21.65 -25.23 26.35
CA GLU A 409 -23.07 -25.02 26.69
C GLU A 409 -23.73 -26.27 27.32
N GLU A 410 -23.52 -27.44 26.71
CA GLU A 410 -24.23 -28.69 27.06
C GLU A 410 -23.62 -29.41 28.26
N GLU A 411 -22.28 -29.52 28.32
CA GLU A 411 -21.61 -30.27 29.38
C GLU A 411 -21.22 -29.42 30.59
N GLN A 412 -21.58 -28.12 30.58
CA GLN A 412 -21.34 -27.18 31.69
C GLN A 412 -19.87 -27.21 32.16
N VAL A 413 -18.93 -27.34 31.22
CA VAL A 413 -17.51 -27.10 31.46
C VAL A 413 -17.38 -25.63 31.78
N SER A 414 -17.57 -25.26 33.05
CA SER A 414 -17.71 -23.89 33.54
C SER A 414 -16.35 -23.15 33.57
N LEU A 415 -15.64 -23.18 32.45
CA LEU A 415 -14.44 -22.39 32.23
C LEU A 415 -14.85 -20.93 32.04
N SER A 416 -14.56 -20.11 33.05
CA SER A 416 -14.84 -18.68 33.01
C SER A 416 -14.00 -17.99 31.93
N GLY A 417 -14.65 -17.13 31.11
CA GLY A 417 -13.97 -16.24 30.18
C GLY A 417 -13.69 -16.78 28.76
N THR A 418 -14.14 -17.99 28.41
CA THR A 418 -14.07 -18.48 27.02
C THR A 418 -15.33 -19.24 26.63
N ARG A 419 -15.74 -19.10 25.36
CA ARG A 419 -16.79 -19.92 24.73
C ARG A 419 -16.24 -21.11 23.95
N PHE A 420 -14.94 -21.10 23.68
CA PHE A 420 -14.26 -22.09 22.86
C PHE A 420 -13.06 -22.64 23.63
N PRO A 421 -13.32 -23.53 24.62
CA PRO A 421 -12.27 -24.05 25.48
C PRO A 421 -11.29 -24.94 24.70
N GLY A 422 -10.00 -24.83 25.05
CA GLY A 422 -8.95 -25.71 24.56
C GLY A 422 -8.70 -26.88 25.50
N ILE A 423 -7.99 -27.90 25.00
CA ILE A 423 -7.67 -29.12 25.76
C ILE A 423 -6.93 -28.81 27.06
N LYS A 424 -6.00 -27.84 27.07
CA LYS A 424 -5.29 -27.47 28.31
C LYS A 424 -6.27 -26.98 29.39
N ALA A 425 -7.18 -26.08 29.02
CA ALA A 425 -8.15 -25.53 29.95
C ALA A 425 -9.12 -26.62 30.46
N VAL A 426 -9.62 -27.48 29.57
CA VAL A 426 -10.51 -28.60 29.94
C VAL A 426 -9.82 -29.59 30.88
N LEU A 427 -8.58 -30.01 30.58
CA LEU A 427 -7.83 -30.92 31.44
C LEU A 427 -7.58 -30.33 32.85
N LEU A 428 -7.31 -29.02 32.93
CA LEU A 428 -7.01 -28.32 34.19
C LEU A 428 -8.26 -27.86 34.98
N SER A 429 -9.46 -27.93 34.38
CA SER A 429 -10.71 -27.41 34.96
C SER A 429 -11.21 -28.11 36.24
N SER A 430 -10.62 -29.24 36.66
CA SER A 430 -11.06 -29.98 37.86
C SER A 430 -9.91 -30.39 38.76
N VAL A 431 -10.10 -30.21 40.07
CA VAL A 431 -9.20 -30.65 41.16
C VAL A 431 -9.20 -32.18 41.32
N ASN A 432 -10.21 -32.87 40.78
CA ASN A 432 -10.49 -34.28 41.08
C ASN A 432 -10.13 -35.26 39.95
N ASP A 433 -9.27 -34.90 39.00
CA ASP A 433 -8.79 -35.88 38.01
C ASP A 433 -7.74 -36.83 38.62
N ARG A 434 -8.17 -37.66 39.58
CA ARG A 434 -7.41 -38.78 40.16
C ARG A 434 -7.60 -40.09 39.37
N CYS A 435 -8.29 -40.04 38.23
CA CYS A 435 -8.51 -41.23 37.41
C CYS A 435 -7.26 -41.50 36.55
N MET A 436 -6.37 -42.33 37.09
CA MET A 436 -5.73 -43.49 36.45
C MET A 436 -4.42 -43.81 37.18
N SER A 437 -4.36 -44.98 37.83
CA SER A 437 -3.10 -45.67 38.11
C SER A 437 -2.55 -46.20 36.78
N PHE A 438 -1.32 -45.82 36.44
CA PHE A 438 -0.83 -45.82 35.05
C PHE A 438 -0.38 -47.15 34.44
N ASP A 439 -0.36 -48.25 35.20
CA ASP A 439 0.24 -49.48 34.68
C ASP A 439 -0.73 -50.40 33.90
N GLU A 440 -2.02 -50.07 33.75
CA GLU A 440 -2.99 -51.02 33.18
C GLU A 440 -3.44 -50.85 31.71
N PRO A 441 -3.59 -49.69 31.04
CA PRO A 441 -4.28 -49.68 29.74
C PRO A 441 -3.53 -50.40 28.60
N ILE A 442 -2.19 -50.36 28.62
CA ILE A 442 -1.31 -51.08 27.67
C ILE A 442 -1.11 -52.54 28.11
N VAL A 443 -0.89 -52.79 29.41
CA VAL A 443 -0.72 -54.16 29.96
C VAL A 443 -2.03 -54.97 29.86
N ALA A 444 -3.19 -54.35 30.08
CA ALA A 444 -4.49 -54.97 29.90
C ALA A 444 -4.87 -55.15 28.42
N LEU A 445 -4.24 -54.38 27.51
CA LEU A 445 -4.29 -54.61 26.07
C LEU A 445 -3.56 -55.91 25.70
N ALA A 446 -2.37 -56.11 26.26
CA ALA A 446 -1.59 -57.35 26.09
C ALA A 446 -2.27 -58.57 26.72
N LYS A 447 -3.05 -58.39 27.81
CA LYS A 447 -3.80 -59.46 28.48
C LYS A 447 -5.17 -59.79 27.85
N GLY A 448 -5.67 -58.98 26.92
CA GLY A 448 -6.95 -59.24 26.24
C GLY A 448 -8.23 -59.10 27.12
N GLU A 449 -8.12 -58.55 28.33
CA GLU A 449 -9.22 -58.54 29.32
C GLU A 449 -10.00 -57.20 29.40
N CYS A 450 -9.55 -56.14 28.74
CA CYS A 450 -10.15 -54.81 28.91
C CYS A 450 -11.19 -54.47 27.82
N ARG A 451 -12.49 -54.52 28.16
CA ARG A 451 -13.60 -54.25 27.22
C ARG A 451 -13.83 -52.76 26.91
N GLN A 452 -13.45 -51.84 27.80
CA GLN A 452 -13.61 -50.38 27.63
C GLN A 452 -12.44 -49.63 28.26
N ILE A 453 -11.97 -48.55 27.61
CA ILE A 453 -10.98 -47.64 28.19
C ILE A 453 -11.72 -46.73 29.16
N ASN A 454 -11.48 -46.90 30.47
CA ASN A 454 -11.96 -45.95 31.47
C ASN A 454 -11.10 -44.68 31.38
N ILE A 455 -11.75 -43.56 31.03
CA ILE A 455 -11.11 -42.24 30.99
C ILE A 455 -11.86 -41.29 31.92
N SER A 456 -11.18 -40.25 32.37
CA SER A 456 -11.83 -39.17 33.10
C SER A 456 -12.80 -38.40 32.23
N GLN A 457 -13.81 -37.77 32.85
CA GLN A 457 -14.74 -36.91 32.13
C GLN A 457 -13.98 -35.82 31.36
N ASN A 458 -12.95 -35.20 31.95
CA ASN A 458 -12.14 -34.19 31.26
C ASN A 458 -11.47 -34.73 29.99
N ARG A 459 -10.92 -35.95 30.03
CA ARG A 459 -10.37 -36.60 28.83
C ARG A 459 -11.46 -36.94 27.82
N ALA A 460 -12.63 -37.37 28.27
CA ALA A 460 -13.79 -37.60 27.39
C ALA A 460 -14.20 -36.31 26.67
N ASN A 461 -14.25 -35.19 27.39
CA ASN A 461 -14.55 -33.88 26.85
C ASN A 461 -13.47 -33.41 25.85
N CYS A 462 -12.19 -33.66 26.16
CA CYS A 462 -11.09 -33.39 25.22
C CYS A 462 -11.14 -34.28 23.96
N LEU A 463 -11.59 -35.53 24.09
CA LEU A 463 -11.84 -36.40 22.93
C LEU A 463 -13.00 -35.87 22.09
N THR A 464 -14.07 -35.36 22.72
CA THR A 464 -15.13 -34.63 22.02
C THR A 464 -14.56 -33.47 21.21
N LEU A 465 -13.65 -32.65 21.77
CA LEU A 465 -12.96 -31.58 21.02
C LEU A 465 -12.13 -32.09 19.83
N CYS A 466 -11.61 -33.32 19.91
CA CYS A 466 -10.90 -33.96 18.80
C CYS A 466 -11.84 -34.55 17.73
N GLY A 467 -13.16 -34.41 17.90
CA GLY A 467 -14.18 -35.03 17.04
C GLY A 467 -14.50 -36.48 17.43
N TRP A 468 -13.98 -36.99 18.54
CA TRP A 468 -14.13 -38.39 18.95
C TRP A 468 -15.29 -38.61 19.96
N ASN A 469 -16.33 -37.76 19.94
CA ASN A 469 -17.47 -37.77 20.87
C ASN A 469 -18.20 -39.13 20.95
N GLU A 470 -18.73 -39.60 19.81
CA GLU A 470 -19.58 -40.80 19.76
C GLU A 470 -18.79 -42.13 19.83
N LEU A 471 -17.48 -42.03 19.66
CA LEU A 471 -16.53 -43.14 19.71
C LEU A 471 -16.38 -43.76 21.11
N LEU A 472 -16.98 -43.17 22.14
CA LEU A 472 -17.09 -43.78 23.47
C LEU A 472 -18.52 -44.20 23.83
N LYS A 473 -19.55 -43.64 23.18
CA LYS A 473 -20.96 -43.81 23.57
C LYS A 473 -21.68 -44.98 22.87
N SER A 474 -21.56 -45.14 21.54
CA SER A 474 -22.37 -46.11 20.77
C SER A 474 -21.60 -47.32 20.21
N SER A 475 -22.15 -48.53 20.27
CA SER A 475 -21.51 -49.72 19.66
C SER A 475 -21.75 -49.88 18.15
N PHE A 476 -22.61 -49.06 17.54
CA PHE A 476 -23.08 -49.23 16.16
C PHE A 476 -22.32 -48.35 15.17
N PHE A 477 -21.95 -48.91 14.01
CA PHE A 477 -21.24 -48.19 12.94
C PHE A 477 -22.00 -46.97 12.43
N TYR A 478 -23.27 -47.16 12.07
CA TYR A 478 -24.12 -46.08 11.57
C TYR A 478 -24.54 -45.05 12.62
N ALA A 479 -24.10 -45.21 13.88
CA ALA A 479 -24.35 -44.23 14.92
C ALA A 479 -23.18 -43.24 15.10
N ASP A 480 -22.06 -43.43 14.41
CA ASP A 480 -20.89 -42.56 14.51
C ASP A 480 -20.75 -41.67 13.26
N PRO A 481 -21.08 -40.37 13.34
CA PRO A 481 -21.04 -39.47 12.20
C PRO A 481 -19.64 -39.31 11.60
N VAL A 482 -18.59 -39.44 12.42
CA VAL A 482 -17.21 -39.27 11.95
C VAL A 482 -16.78 -40.48 11.15
N LEU A 483 -17.06 -41.69 11.64
CA LEU A 483 -16.75 -42.90 10.89
C LEU A 483 -17.58 -43.02 9.61
N LEU A 484 -18.85 -42.60 9.66
CA LEU A 484 -19.69 -42.52 8.46
C LEU A 484 -19.11 -41.55 7.43
N LYS A 485 -18.70 -40.35 7.87
CA LYS A 485 -18.08 -39.36 6.97
C LYS A 485 -16.77 -39.88 6.37
N LEU A 486 -15.90 -40.48 7.17
CA LEU A 486 -14.64 -41.06 6.67
C LEU A 486 -14.88 -42.18 5.67
N PHE A 487 -15.93 -42.98 5.90
CA PHE A 487 -16.34 -44.02 4.97
C PHE A 487 -16.87 -43.44 3.65
N GLU A 488 -17.70 -42.39 3.70
CA GLU A 488 -18.19 -41.68 2.52
C GLU A 488 -17.07 -40.99 1.72
N GLU A 489 -16.07 -40.44 2.42
CA GLU A 489 -14.88 -39.81 1.82
C GLU A 489 -13.86 -40.83 1.30
N GLY A 490 -14.03 -42.13 1.62
CA GLY A 490 -13.13 -43.21 1.23
C GLY A 490 -11.82 -43.29 2.03
N ASP A 491 -11.75 -42.63 3.19
CA ASP A 491 -10.58 -42.66 4.10
C ASP A 491 -10.70 -43.82 5.10
N PHE A 492 -10.65 -45.04 4.54
CA PHE A 492 -10.86 -46.27 5.31
C PHE A 492 -9.75 -46.51 6.33
N GLU A 493 -8.49 -46.24 5.99
CA GLU A 493 -7.34 -46.48 6.85
C GLU A 493 -7.40 -45.64 8.13
N ARG A 494 -7.88 -44.40 8.03
CA ARG A 494 -8.14 -43.55 9.20
C ARG A 494 -9.28 -44.09 10.05
N ALA A 495 -10.39 -44.50 9.44
CA ALA A 495 -11.52 -45.11 10.17
C ALA A 495 -11.09 -46.40 10.90
N LEU A 496 -10.28 -47.23 10.26
CA LEU A 496 -9.68 -48.44 10.86
C LEU A 496 -8.73 -48.08 12.00
N PHE A 497 -7.91 -47.05 11.83
CA PHE A 497 -7.04 -46.55 12.89
C PHE A 497 -7.83 -46.13 14.12
N ILE A 498 -8.83 -45.27 13.94
CA ILE A 498 -9.68 -44.75 15.02
C ILE A 498 -10.37 -45.90 15.77
N THR A 499 -10.96 -46.85 15.05
CA THR A 499 -11.70 -47.97 15.67
C THR A 499 -10.79 -48.99 16.35
N ALA A 500 -9.57 -49.21 15.85
CA ALA A 500 -8.57 -50.03 16.51
C ALA A 500 -8.04 -49.38 17.80
N ILE A 501 -7.64 -48.11 17.72
CA ILE A 501 -7.08 -47.35 18.84
C ILE A 501 -8.12 -47.16 19.96
N THR A 502 -9.41 -47.07 19.63
CA THR A 502 -10.51 -47.01 20.62
C THR A 502 -10.97 -48.38 21.13
N LYS A 503 -10.34 -49.49 20.70
CA LYS A 503 -10.68 -50.88 21.06
C LYS A 503 -12.10 -51.32 20.67
N ARG A 504 -12.72 -50.70 19.67
CA ARG A 504 -14.05 -51.10 19.19
C ARG A 504 -13.98 -52.24 18.18
N ILE A 505 -13.59 -53.43 18.65
CA ILE A 505 -13.43 -54.62 17.81
C ILE A 505 -14.67 -54.97 16.95
N PRO A 506 -15.93 -54.88 17.44
CA PRO A 506 -17.10 -55.15 16.60
C PRO A 506 -17.21 -54.19 15.41
N LEU A 507 -16.94 -52.92 15.66
CA LEU A 507 -17.01 -51.83 14.68
C LEU A 507 -15.86 -51.90 13.66
N PHE A 508 -14.67 -52.20 14.16
CA PHE A 508 -13.50 -52.50 13.36
C PHE A 508 -13.75 -53.70 12.42
N ARG A 509 -14.42 -54.75 12.92
CA ARG A 509 -14.82 -55.91 12.10
C ARG A 509 -15.87 -55.58 11.06
N SER A 510 -16.87 -54.76 11.38
CA SER A 510 -17.87 -54.33 10.39
C SER A 510 -17.24 -53.49 9.28
N LEU A 511 -16.33 -52.57 9.63
CA LEU A 511 -15.57 -51.79 8.65
C LEU A 511 -14.73 -52.66 7.72
N LEU A 512 -14.04 -53.66 8.28
CA LEU A 512 -13.29 -54.65 7.52
C LEU A 512 -14.18 -55.45 6.56
N ALA A 513 -15.33 -55.93 7.04
CA ALA A 513 -16.26 -56.71 6.23
C ALA A 513 -16.85 -55.87 5.09
N GLU A 514 -17.10 -54.59 5.33
CA GLU A 514 -17.57 -53.67 4.29
C GLU A 514 -16.48 -53.39 3.25
N GLN A 515 -15.24 -53.14 3.68
CA GLN A 515 -14.11 -52.92 2.78
C GLN A 515 -13.81 -54.16 1.92
N ALA A 516 -14.00 -55.37 2.45
CA ALA A 516 -13.84 -56.62 1.71
C ALA A 516 -14.81 -56.77 0.53
N LYS A 517 -15.91 -56.02 0.50
CA LYS A 517 -16.80 -55.97 -0.66
C LYS A 517 -16.22 -55.13 -1.80
N SER A 518 -15.28 -54.23 -1.52
CA SER A 518 -14.59 -53.45 -2.55
C SER A 518 -13.51 -54.30 -3.23
N SER A 519 -13.44 -54.26 -4.56
CA SER A 519 -12.54 -55.09 -5.38
C SER A 519 -11.13 -54.48 -5.56
N GLU A 520 -10.73 -53.54 -4.71
CA GLU A 520 -9.47 -52.80 -4.88
C GLU A 520 -8.23 -53.57 -4.43
N LYS A 521 -7.12 -53.43 -5.18
CA LYS A 521 -5.78 -53.96 -4.81
C LYS A 521 -5.33 -53.53 -3.41
N ARG A 522 -5.82 -52.39 -2.91
CA ARG A 522 -5.61 -51.88 -1.53
C ARG A 522 -5.99 -52.89 -0.44
N TYR A 523 -6.87 -53.83 -0.75
CA TYR A 523 -7.34 -54.84 0.20
C TYR A 523 -6.22 -55.71 0.80
N ASN A 524 -5.20 -56.09 0.01
CA ASN A 524 -4.17 -57.03 0.47
C ASN A 524 -3.23 -56.43 1.53
N GLU A 525 -2.86 -55.14 1.38
CA GLU A 525 -2.02 -54.41 2.34
C GLU A 525 -2.74 -54.26 3.68
N ILE A 526 -3.99 -53.81 3.62
CA ILE A 526 -4.88 -53.69 4.78
C ILE A 526 -5.03 -55.07 5.44
N GLN A 527 -5.36 -56.12 4.69
CA GLN A 527 -5.57 -57.46 5.26
C GLN A 527 -4.36 -57.96 6.07
N SER A 528 -3.14 -57.69 5.62
CA SER A 528 -1.90 -58.12 6.31
C SER A 528 -1.71 -57.40 7.65
N VAL A 529 -1.87 -56.07 7.66
CA VAL A 529 -1.84 -55.27 8.90
C VAL A 529 -2.96 -55.69 9.85
N MET A 530 -4.13 -56.03 9.32
CA MET A 530 -5.32 -56.31 10.10
C MET A 530 -5.35 -57.73 10.67
N ALA A 531 -4.83 -58.71 9.92
CA ALA A 531 -4.54 -60.04 10.44
C ALA A 531 -3.60 -59.97 11.65
N LEU A 532 -2.61 -59.09 11.58
CA LEU A 532 -1.71 -58.81 12.70
C LEU A 532 -2.48 -58.18 13.88
N ILE A 533 -3.24 -57.10 13.67
CA ILE A 533 -4.01 -56.45 14.75
C ILE A 533 -4.96 -57.42 15.45
N LEU A 534 -5.69 -58.25 14.70
CA LEU A 534 -6.61 -59.25 15.27
C LEU A 534 -5.87 -60.38 16.00
N ALA A 535 -4.63 -60.69 15.61
CA ALA A 535 -3.78 -61.66 16.29
C ALA A 535 -3.13 -61.12 17.57
N THR A 536 -3.01 -59.79 17.73
CA THR A 536 -2.32 -59.16 18.88
C THR A 536 -2.73 -59.72 20.26
N PRO A 537 -4.03 -59.86 20.60
CA PRO A 537 -4.43 -60.26 21.95
C PRO A 537 -4.25 -61.77 22.20
N ARG A 538 -3.97 -62.54 21.13
CA ARG A 538 -3.83 -64.01 21.15
C ARG A 538 -2.40 -64.46 20.83
N TYR A 539 -1.48 -63.53 20.62
CA TYR A 539 -0.12 -63.87 20.23
C TYR A 539 0.64 -64.43 21.43
N SER A 540 0.85 -65.75 21.44
CA SER A 540 1.67 -66.46 22.43
C SER A 540 3.10 -66.74 21.94
N GLY A 541 3.48 -66.21 20.77
CA GLY A 541 4.77 -66.46 20.14
C GLY A 541 5.91 -65.60 20.68
N SER A 542 7.09 -65.74 20.07
CA SER A 542 8.27 -64.95 20.44
C SER A 542 8.12 -63.47 20.09
N LEU A 543 8.31 -62.60 21.06
CA LEU A 543 8.31 -61.13 20.91
C LEU A 543 9.22 -60.62 19.79
N SER A 544 10.36 -61.30 19.56
CA SER A 544 11.29 -60.92 18.51
C SER A 544 10.71 -61.15 17.10
N VAL A 545 9.96 -62.24 16.92
CA VAL A 545 9.29 -62.57 15.65
C VAL A 545 8.14 -61.60 15.40
N TRP A 546 7.38 -61.27 16.45
CA TRP A 546 6.33 -60.24 16.39
C TRP A 546 6.89 -58.90 15.90
N ASN A 547 7.90 -58.38 16.59
CA ASN A 547 8.49 -57.08 16.27
C ASN A 547 9.15 -57.08 14.88
N ALA A 548 9.79 -58.17 14.46
CA ALA A 548 10.32 -58.30 13.11
C ALA A 548 9.22 -58.29 12.04
N THR A 549 8.07 -58.91 12.33
CA THR A 549 6.91 -58.92 11.42
C THR A 549 6.32 -57.52 11.29
N CYS A 550 6.11 -56.81 12.40
CA CYS A 550 5.66 -55.42 12.39
C CYS A 550 6.62 -54.53 11.60
N ALA A 551 7.93 -54.64 11.85
CA ALA A 551 8.94 -53.83 11.19
C ALA A 551 9.04 -54.12 9.68
N ASN A 552 8.79 -55.36 9.25
CA ASN A 552 8.73 -55.70 7.82
C ASN A 552 7.47 -55.14 7.17
N LEU A 553 6.31 -55.25 7.82
CA LEU A 553 5.06 -54.67 7.31
C LEU A 553 5.11 -53.14 7.26
N GLN A 554 5.77 -52.49 8.22
CA GLN A 554 5.96 -51.03 8.18
C GLN A 554 6.75 -50.56 6.94
N LYS A 555 7.59 -51.42 6.35
CA LYS A 555 8.30 -51.12 5.10
C LYS A 555 7.44 -51.31 3.86
N THR A 556 6.41 -52.15 3.93
CA THR A 556 5.54 -52.46 2.78
C THR A 556 4.32 -51.55 2.70
N VAL A 557 3.85 -51.06 3.83
CA VAL A 557 2.66 -50.22 3.94
C VAL A 557 3.01 -48.78 3.63
N GLU A 558 2.31 -48.15 2.69
CA GLU A 558 2.54 -46.73 2.35
C GLU A 558 1.81 -45.78 3.33
N ASN A 559 0.56 -46.10 3.69
CA ASN A 559 -0.32 -45.24 4.48
C ASN A 559 0.16 -45.04 5.94
N ASN A 560 0.25 -43.79 6.39
CA ASN A 560 0.79 -43.45 7.71
C ASN A 560 -0.13 -43.84 8.88
N TYR A 561 -1.45 -43.93 8.70
CA TYR A 561 -2.36 -44.46 9.73
C TYR A 561 -2.15 -45.96 9.96
N LEU A 562 -1.89 -46.73 8.90
CA LEU A 562 -1.58 -48.16 9.03
C LEU A 562 -0.19 -48.37 9.66
N LYS A 563 0.82 -47.56 9.31
CA LYS A 563 2.12 -47.55 10.01
C LYS A 563 1.97 -47.21 11.49
N ALA A 564 1.09 -46.26 11.81
CA ALA A 564 0.77 -45.88 13.18
C ALA A 564 0.18 -47.04 13.96
N LEU A 565 -0.76 -47.79 13.36
CA LEU A 565 -1.28 -49.02 13.97
C LEU A 565 -0.20 -50.06 14.20
N LEU A 566 0.63 -50.35 13.21
CA LEU A 566 1.72 -51.32 13.35
C LEU A 566 2.70 -50.92 14.45
N SER A 567 3.02 -49.64 14.57
CA SER A 567 3.89 -49.11 15.62
C SER A 567 3.24 -49.23 17.01
N PHE A 568 1.97 -48.83 17.14
CA PHE A 568 1.20 -48.95 18.37
C PHE A 568 1.12 -50.40 18.90
N PHE A 569 0.81 -51.36 18.03
CA PHE A 569 0.75 -52.78 18.42
C PHE A 569 2.12 -53.45 18.60
N SER A 570 3.20 -52.84 18.11
CA SER A 570 4.57 -53.26 18.45
C SER A 570 4.93 -52.90 19.89
N GLU A 571 4.41 -51.77 20.42
CA GLU A 571 4.59 -51.35 21.81
C GLU A 571 3.85 -52.28 22.79
N VAL A 572 2.59 -52.60 22.50
CA VAL A 572 1.71 -53.42 23.37
C VAL A 572 2.32 -54.76 23.75
N ASN A 573 2.97 -55.42 22.78
CA ASN A 573 3.61 -56.71 23.01
C ASN A 573 5.11 -56.54 23.36
N GLY A 574 5.80 -55.57 22.75
CA GLY A 574 7.26 -55.50 22.69
C GLY A 574 7.96 -54.60 23.70
N GLY A 575 7.27 -53.60 24.27
CA GLY A 575 7.87 -52.55 25.10
C GLY A 575 8.98 -51.72 24.43
N ARG A 576 9.18 -51.83 23.10
CA ARG A 576 10.33 -51.26 22.37
C ARG A 576 10.02 -50.02 21.54
N CYS A 577 8.86 -49.94 20.90
CA CYS A 577 8.46 -48.74 20.16
C CYS A 577 7.87 -47.77 21.17
N SER A 578 8.45 -46.58 21.30
CA SER A 578 7.86 -45.57 22.17
C SER A 578 6.57 -45.09 21.51
N MET A 579 5.48 -44.93 22.26
CA MET A 579 4.30 -44.17 21.83
C MET A 579 4.68 -42.84 21.14
N ASP A 580 5.83 -42.25 21.53
CA ASP A 580 6.41 -41.07 20.91
C ASP A 580 6.72 -41.26 19.42
N ASP A 581 7.03 -42.46 18.95
CA ASP A 581 7.29 -42.74 17.53
C ASP A 581 6.02 -42.68 16.70
N VAL A 582 4.88 -43.14 17.24
CA VAL A 582 3.57 -42.98 16.61
C VAL A 582 3.19 -41.51 16.52
N LEU A 583 3.41 -40.75 17.61
CA LEU A 583 3.11 -39.32 17.69
C LEU A 583 4.01 -38.46 16.78
N LYS A 584 5.21 -38.95 16.43
CA LYS A 584 6.15 -38.30 15.50
C LYS A 584 5.83 -38.54 14.03
N LEU A 585 4.99 -39.52 13.68
CA LEU A 585 4.65 -39.80 12.27
C LEU A 585 4.06 -38.56 11.60
N GLN A 586 4.52 -38.26 10.39
CA GLN A 586 3.98 -37.18 9.55
C GLN A 586 2.63 -37.62 8.93
N ASP A 587 1.83 -36.65 8.48
CA ASP A 587 0.54 -36.85 7.79
C ASP A 587 -0.55 -37.63 8.56
N ILE A 588 -0.43 -37.77 9.88
CA ILE A 588 -1.58 -38.11 10.74
C ILE A 588 -2.25 -36.80 11.14
N ALA A 589 -3.59 -36.76 11.03
CA ALA A 589 -4.36 -35.57 11.37
C ALA A 589 -4.08 -35.10 12.80
N PHE A 590 -3.99 -33.78 12.97
CA PHE A 590 -3.65 -33.15 14.25
C PHE A 590 -4.55 -33.64 15.40
N CYS A 591 -5.87 -33.69 15.16
CA CYS A 591 -6.85 -34.18 16.13
C CYS A 591 -6.64 -35.63 16.54
N ASP A 592 -6.26 -36.51 15.62
CA ASP A 592 -6.11 -37.94 15.91
C ASP A 592 -4.86 -38.22 16.74
N LYS A 593 -3.76 -37.47 16.53
CA LYS A 593 -2.58 -37.53 17.40
C LYS A 593 -2.92 -37.13 18.83
N VAL A 594 -3.68 -36.05 18.98
CA VAL A 594 -4.10 -35.57 20.30
C VAL A 594 -5.07 -36.53 20.98
N ALA A 595 -6.04 -37.07 20.24
CA ALA A 595 -6.97 -38.08 20.74
C ALA A 595 -6.25 -39.35 21.21
N MET A 596 -5.28 -39.83 20.44
CA MET A 596 -4.45 -40.97 20.82
C MET A 596 -3.63 -40.68 22.09
N ALA A 597 -3.04 -39.48 22.19
CA ALA A 597 -2.34 -39.05 23.40
C ALA A 597 -3.28 -38.99 24.62
N LEU A 598 -4.52 -38.51 24.47
CA LEU A 598 -5.53 -38.45 25.53
C LEU A 598 -5.90 -39.83 26.07
N LEU A 599 -5.92 -40.86 25.22
CA LEU A 599 -6.26 -42.22 25.62
C LEU A 599 -5.12 -42.94 26.36
N TYR A 600 -3.86 -42.70 25.96
CA TYR A 600 -2.76 -43.59 26.34
C TYR A 600 -1.60 -42.90 27.09
N LEU A 601 -1.44 -41.57 27.00
CA LEU A 601 -0.36 -40.89 27.72
C LEU A 601 -0.76 -40.52 29.16
N PRO A 602 0.18 -40.62 30.12
CA PRO A 602 -0.01 -40.07 31.44
C PRO A 602 -0.03 -38.55 31.46
N MET A 603 -0.72 -37.96 32.43
CA MET A 603 -0.97 -36.51 32.48
C MET A 603 0.30 -35.68 32.26
N HIS A 604 1.42 -36.04 32.90
CA HIS A 604 2.69 -35.33 32.71
C HIS A 604 3.23 -35.42 31.27
N ARG A 605 3.19 -36.61 30.64
CA ARG A 605 3.62 -36.78 29.23
C ARG A 605 2.62 -36.17 28.25
N LEU A 606 1.33 -36.25 28.56
CA LEU A 606 0.26 -35.64 27.78
C LEU A 606 0.42 -34.13 27.74
N MET A 607 0.63 -33.49 28.89
CA MET A 607 0.87 -32.04 28.94
C MET A 607 2.14 -31.65 28.20
N ALA A 608 3.24 -32.39 28.38
CA ALA A 608 4.48 -32.15 27.63
C ALA A 608 4.29 -32.31 26.10
N PHE A 609 3.48 -33.28 25.68
CA PHE A 609 3.13 -33.48 24.27
C PHE A 609 2.27 -32.33 23.72
N VAL A 610 1.25 -31.90 24.46
CA VAL A 610 0.39 -30.76 24.10
C VAL A 610 1.21 -29.46 24.03
N ASP A 611 2.14 -29.24 24.96
CA ASP A 611 3.08 -28.11 24.93
C ASP A 611 3.97 -28.13 23.69
N LYS A 612 4.47 -29.32 23.33
CA LYS A 612 5.25 -29.50 22.10
C LYS A 612 4.43 -29.17 20.85
N LEU A 613 3.22 -29.71 20.72
CA LEU A 613 2.33 -29.42 19.59
C LEU A 613 1.97 -27.94 19.50
N LEU A 614 1.80 -27.29 20.65
CA LEU A 614 1.57 -25.85 20.70
C LEU A 614 2.79 -25.11 20.15
N ASN A 615 3.99 -25.39 20.64
CA ASN A 615 5.22 -24.76 20.14
C ASN A 615 5.42 -24.97 18.63
N ASP A 616 5.14 -26.17 18.11
CA ASP A 616 5.20 -26.46 16.68
C ASP A 616 4.16 -25.64 15.90
N SER A 617 2.93 -25.55 16.41
CA SER A 617 1.85 -24.73 15.82
C SER A 617 2.18 -23.24 15.83
N TRP A 618 2.88 -22.77 16.86
CA TRP A 618 3.41 -21.40 16.90
C TRP A 618 4.51 -21.20 15.88
N ALA A 619 5.45 -22.13 15.74
CA ALA A 619 6.50 -22.01 14.73
C ALA A 619 5.93 -22.00 13.30
N SER A 620 4.82 -22.70 13.06
CA SER A 620 4.16 -22.75 11.74
C SER A 620 3.04 -21.73 11.54
N GLY A 621 2.59 -21.02 12.58
CA GLY A 621 1.40 -20.14 12.53
C GLY A 621 0.10 -20.90 12.24
N SER A 622 0.02 -22.16 12.69
CA SER A 622 -1.09 -23.07 12.41
C SER A 622 -2.23 -22.91 13.41
N LEU A 623 -3.44 -22.63 12.92
CA LEU A 623 -4.63 -22.54 13.75
C LEU A 623 -5.02 -23.87 14.42
N TYR A 624 -4.46 -25.02 14.00
CA TYR A 624 -4.63 -26.29 14.71
C TYR A 624 -4.23 -26.19 16.19
N GLY A 625 -3.27 -25.32 16.53
CA GLY A 625 -2.87 -25.05 17.92
C GLY A 625 -4.01 -24.49 18.81
N LEU A 626 -5.08 -23.95 18.22
CA LEU A 626 -6.26 -23.51 18.97
C LEU A 626 -6.99 -24.67 19.64
N LEU A 627 -6.86 -25.91 19.14
CA LEU A 627 -7.34 -27.10 19.85
C LEU A 627 -6.68 -27.22 21.25
N CYS A 628 -5.42 -26.80 21.38
CA CYS A 628 -4.67 -26.87 22.63
C CYS A 628 -5.00 -25.69 23.57
N THR A 629 -5.01 -24.45 23.05
CA THR A 629 -5.18 -23.22 23.85
C THR A 629 -6.63 -22.82 24.06
N GLY A 630 -7.52 -23.18 23.12
CA GLY A 630 -8.82 -22.54 23.00
C GLY A 630 -8.70 -21.13 22.41
N ILE A 631 -9.83 -20.42 22.37
CA ILE A 631 -9.85 -18.98 22.11
C ILE A 631 -10.02 -18.25 23.44
N SER A 632 -8.99 -17.54 23.88
CA SER A 632 -9.01 -16.80 25.14
C SER A 632 -8.26 -15.47 24.99
N ALA A 633 -8.35 -14.60 25.99
CA ALA A 633 -7.51 -13.40 26.07
C ALA A 633 -6.09 -13.70 26.58
N GLU A 634 -5.76 -14.97 26.81
CA GLU A 634 -4.41 -15.34 27.21
C GLU A 634 -3.43 -15.08 26.08
N LYS A 635 -2.19 -14.77 26.48
CA LYS A 635 -1.11 -14.45 25.55
C LYS A 635 -0.93 -15.54 24.49
N ASP A 636 -1.15 -16.80 24.86
CA ASP A 636 -0.89 -17.91 23.96
C ASP A 636 -1.88 -17.99 22.78
N SER A 637 -3.17 -17.84 23.07
CA SER A 637 -4.21 -17.82 22.03
C SER A 637 -4.06 -16.58 21.13
N VAL A 638 -3.86 -15.40 21.74
CA VAL A 638 -3.73 -14.14 21.00
C VAL A 638 -2.49 -14.15 20.09
N SER A 639 -1.36 -14.66 20.57
CA SER A 639 -0.12 -14.71 19.80
C SER A 639 -0.19 -15.70 18.63
N LEU A 640 -0.87 -16.84 18.82
CA LEU A 640 -1.08 -17.81 17.73
C LEU A 640 -1.93 -17.21 16.61
N ILE A 641 -3.03 -16.54 16.94
CA ILE A 641 -3.89 -15.85 15.97
C ILE A 641 -3.13 -14.71 15.27
N GLN A 642 -2.29 -13.98 15.99
CA GLN A 642 -1.45 -12.93 15.40
C GLN A 642 -0.45 -13.52 14.39
N ASN A 643 0.21 -14.63 14.70
CA ASN A 643 1.15 -15.25 13.77
C ASN A 643 0.46 -15.83 12.53
N TYR A 644 -0.77 -16.36 12.68
CA TYR A 644 -1.62 -16.71 11.54
C TYR A 644 -1.89 -15.47 10.66
N LEU A 645 -2.26 -14.34 11.29
CA LEU A 645 -2.51 -13.07 10.59
C LEU A 645 -1.26 -12.57 9.86
N ASP A 646 -0.09 -12.61 10.49
CA ASP A 646 1.17 -12.14 9.90
C ASP A 646 1.59 -12.98 8.67
N ARG A 647 1.19 -14.26 8.62
CA ARG A 647 1.47 -15.15 7.48
C ARG A 647 0.43 -15.07 6.36
N THR A 648 -0.83 -14.96 6.71
CA THR A 648 -1.96 -15.09 5.76
C THR A 648 -2.55 -13.75 5.34
N SER A 649 -2.35 -12.69 6.13
CA SER A 649 -3.05 -11.41 6.02
C SER A 649 -4.58 -11.50 6.14
N ASP A 650 -5.14 -12.63 6.61
CA ASP A 650 -6.57 -12.84 6.82
C ASP A 650 -7.05 -12.19 8.13
N VAL A 651 -7.15 -10.86 8.11
CA VAL A 651 -7.65 -10.06 9.25
C VAL A 651 -9.12 -10.35 9.57
N GLN A 652 -9.90 -10.79 8.57
CA GLN A 652 -11.31 -11.13 8.75
C GLN A 652 -11.45 -12.31 9.71
N THR A 653 -10.78 -13.44 9.44
CA THR A 653 -10.88 -14.61 10.31
C THR A 653 -10.37 -14.28 11.72
N ALA A 654 -9.21 -13.64 11.83
CA ALA A 654 -8.66 -13.23 13.13
C ALA A 654 -9.63 -12.35 13.94
N ALA A 655 -10.24 -11.34 13.31
CA ALA A 655 -11.21 -10.46 13.95
C ALA A 655 -12.46 -11.23 14.40
N VAL A 656 -13.01 -12.08 13.54
CA VAL A 656 -14.22 -12.85 13.83
C VAL A 656 -14.00 -13.82 15.00
N LEU A 657 -12.84 -14.49 15.08
CA LEU A 657 -12.51 -15.38 16.20
C LEU A 657 -12.58 -14.66 17.55
N PHE A 658 -12.04 -13.44 17.62
CA PHE A 658 -12.11 -12.62 18.83
C PHE A 658 -13.52 -12.10 19.14
N ILE A 659 -14.30 -11.76 18.12
CA ILE A 659 -15.69 -11.31 18.27
C ILE A 659 -16.56 -12.45 18.81
N LEU A 660 -16.48 -13.64 18.22
CA LEU A 660 -17.32 -14.78 18.59
C LEU A 660 -17.05 -15.26 20.02
N ASN A 661 -15.82 -15.14 20.50
CA ASN A 661 -15.50 -15.51 21.89
C ASN A 661 -16.14 -14.55 22.92
N GLY A 662 -16.58 -13.36 22.49
CA GLY A 662 -17.42 -12.44 23.25
C GLY A 662 -16.74 -11.70 24.41
N SER A 663 -15.71 -12.25 25.04
CA SER A 663 -15.32 -11.76 26.37
C SER A 663 -14.35 -10.58 26.45
N PHE A 664 -13.71 -10.08 25.38
CA PHE A 664 -12.66 -9.06 25.59
C PHE A 664 -12.44 -8.04 24.46
N ALA A 665 -12.85 -8.27 23.22
CA ALA A 665 -12.31 -7.51 22.08
C ALA A 665 -12.43 -5.98 22.20
N PHE A 666 -13.46 -5.48 22.89
CA PHE A 666 -13.75 -4.05 22.99
C PHE A 666 -13.82 -3.48 24.42
N SER A 667 -13.85 -4.32 25.45
CA SER A 667 -13.54 -3.87 26.81
C SER A 667 -12.04 -3.55 26.97
N LEU A 668 -11.22 -3.98 26.01
CA LEU A 668 -9.79 -3.70 25.94
C LEU A 668 -9.50 -2.27 25.44
N HIS A 669 -8.47 -1.62 26.00
CA HIS A 669 -7.98 -0.32 25.54
C HIS A 669 -7.68 -0.31 24.03
N GLN A 670 -7.77 0.85 23.37
CA GLN A 670 -7.43 1.02 21.94
C GLN A 670 -6.01 0.55 21.57
N SER A 671 -5.09 0.52 22.55
CA SER A 671 -3.73 -0.01 22.40
C SER A 671 -3.67 -1.54 22.29
N SER A 672 -4.74 -2.24 22.68
CA SER A 672 -4.83 -3.69 22.62
C SER A 672 -4.71 -4.20 21.19
N LEU A 673 -3.94 -5.27 21.04
CA LEU A 673 -3.76 -5.96 19.77
C LEU A 673 -5.12 -6.43 19.20
N VAL A 674 -5.97 -7.01 20.04
CA VAL A 674 -7.28 -7.52 19.64
C VAL A 674 -8.16 -6.39 19.10
N TYR A 675 -8.21 -5.25 19.80
CA TYR A 675 -8.96 -4.08 19.34
C TYR A 675 -8.47 -3.61 17.97
N ARG A 676 -7.15 -3.52 17.76
CA ARG A 676 -6.57 -3.10 16.48
C ARG A 676 -6.91 -4.06 15.33
N ILE A 677 -6.86 -5.38 15.57
CA ILE A 677 -7.23 -6.40 14.58
C ILE A 677 -8.70 -6.22 14.18
N VAL A 678 -9.60 -6.14 15.16
CA VAL A 678 -11.04 -6.01 14.88
C VAL A 678 -11.33 -4.67 14.19
N ASN A 679 -10.78 -3.56 14.68
CA ASN A 679 -10.96 -2.25 14.07
C ASN A 679 -10.41 -2.17 12.63
N SER A 680 -9.32 -2.90 12.34
CA SER A 680 -8.78 -3.01 10.98
C SER A 680 -9.77 -3.70 10.04
N TYR A 681 -10.42 -4.78 10.49
CA TYR A 681 -11.46 -5.45 9.69
C TYR A 681 -12.70 -4.55 9.50
N LEU A 682 -13.15 -3.85 10.54
CA LEU A 682 -14.28 -2.90 10.43
C LEU A 682 -13.99 -1.76 9.43
N THR A 683 -12.78 -1.21 9.49
CA THR A 683 -12.32 -0.19 8.53
C THR A 683 -12.29 -0.72 7.10
N LEU A 684 -11.97 -2.00 6.93
CA LEU A 684 -11.95 -2.64 5.62
C LEU A 684 -13.36 -2.81 5.04
N LEU A 685 -14.35 -3.19 5.88
CA LEU A 685 -15.76 -3.21 5.47
C LEU A 685 -16.26 -1.83 5.05
N ASP A 686 -15.87 -0.76 5.78
CA ASP A 686 -16.19 0.62 5.41
C ASP A 686 -15.58 1.00 4.04
N ARG A 687 -14.30 0.65 3.82
CA ARG A 687 -13.62 0.91 2.54
C ARG A 687 -14.21 0.15 1.36
N TRP A 688 -14.69 -1.07 1.59
CA TRP A 688 -15.42 -1.86 0.59
C TRP A 688 -16.88 -1.45 0.44
N GLN A 689 -17.36 -0.49 1.24
CA GLN A 689 -18.76 -0.05 1.27
C GLN A 689 -19.75 -1.17 1.65
N LEU A 690 -19.29 -2.15 2.44
CA LEU A 690 -20.09 -3.25 2.98
C LEU A 690 -20.78 -2.83 4.29
N TRP A 691 -21.57 -1.75 4.21
CA TRP A 691 -22.18 -1.10 5.38
C TRP A 691 -23.17 -2.01 6.10
N LYS A 692 -23.92 -2.82 5.35
CA LYS A 692 -24.91 -3.75 5.90
C LYS A 692 -24.21 -4.85 6.70
N GLU A 693 -23.22 -5.49 6.10
CA GLU A 693 -22.43 -6.56 6.71
C GLU A 693 -21.71 -6.05 7.96
N ARG A 694 -21.18 -4.81 7.89
CA ARG A 694 -20.59 -4.14 9.07
C ARG A 694 -21.60 -3.88 10.18
N ALA A 695 -22.82 -3.44 9.84
CA ALA A 695 -23.88 -3.22 10.83
C ALA A 695 -24.32 -4.53 11.49
N GLU A 696 -24.45 -5.61 10.72
CA GLU A 696 -24.75 -6.95 11.23
C GLU A 696 -23.64 -7.46 12.17
N LEU A 697 -22.37 -7.24 11.80
CA LEU A 697 -21.22 -7.59 12.66
C LEU A 697 -21.19 -6.75 13.95
N HIS A 698 -21.49 -5.46 13.87
CA HIS A 698 -21.64 -4.60 15.03
C HIS A 698 -22.76 -5.08 15.97
N GLN A 699 -23.91 -5.47 15.41
CA GLN A 699 -25.00 -6.02 16.21
C GLN A 699 -24.59 -7.32 16.89
N ALA A 700 -23.83 -8.18 16.19
CA ALA A 700 -23.27 -9.40 16.78
C ALA A 700 -22.36 -9.06 17.97
N ILE A 701 -21.45 -8.10 17.82
CA ILE A 701 -20.58 -7.62 18.91
C ILE A 701 -21.41 -7.13 20.11
N ALA A 702 -22.42 -6.28 19.87
CA ALA A 702 -23.27 -5.73 20.92
C ALA A 702 -24.09 -6.81 21.65
N ASN A 703 -24.55 -7.83 20.93
CA ASN A 703 -25.24 -8.98 21.54
C ASN A 703 -24.30 -9.81 22.44
N HIS A 704 -23.00 -9.80 22.17
CA HIS A 704 -22.00 -10.55 22.92
C HIS A 704 -21.41 -9.77 24.11
N ASP A 705 -21.30 -8.44 24.00
CA ASP A 705 -20.86 -7.54 25.07
C ASP A 705 -21.84 -6.36 25.23
N PRO A 706 -22.93 -6.53 26.01
CA PRO A 706 -23.93 -5.47 26.20
C PRO A 706 -23.41 -4.26 27.00
N ASN A 707 -22.27 -4.39 27.70
CA ASN A 707 -21.65 -3.30 28.48
C ASN A 707 -20.66 -2.47 27.65
N ASN A 708 -20.53 -2.73 26.35
CA ASN A 708 -19.55 -2.12 25.47
C ASN A 708 -19.85 -0.65 25.11
N ILE A 709 -18.79 0.18 25.10
CA ILE A 709 -18.77 1.58 24.65
C ILE A 709 -19.09 1.70 23.14
N LEU A 710 -18.92 0.63 22.36
CA LEU A 710 -19.35 0.55 20.96
C LEU A 710 -20.86 0.38 20.78
N SER A 711 -21.68 0.58 21.81
CA SER A 711 -23.05 1.02 21.59
C SER A 711 -22.99 2.15 20.55
N LEU A 712 -23.40 1.87 19.31
CA LEU A 712 -23.58 2.93 18.33
C LEU A 712 -24.38 4.04 19.05
N PRO A 713 -24.12 5.32 18.80
CA PRO A 713 -25.21 6.28 18.92
C PRO A 713 -26.29 5.76 17.99
N TYR A 714 -27.20 4.95 18.52
CA TYR A 714 -28.32 4.46 17.76
C TYR A 714 -29.23 5.68 17.64
N THR A 715 -29.46 6.11 16.41
CA THR A 715 -30.39 7.20 16.17
C THR A 715 -31.78 6.65 16.48
N ILE A 716 -32.26 6.97 17.67
CA ILE A 716 -33.64 6.70 18.03
C ILE A 716 -34.50 7.68 17.26
N LEU A 717 -35.40 7.17 16.43
CA LEU A 717 -36.47 7.98 15.86
C LEU A 717 -37.46 8.33 16.98
N GLY A 718 -37.37 9.57 17.47
CA GLY A 718 -38.31 10.15 18.42
C GLY A 718 -39.49 10.81 17.72
N CYS A 719 -40.66 10.77 18.34
CA CYS A 719 -41.81 11.55 17.90
C CYS A 719 -41.54 13.04 18.12
N SER A 720 -41.67 13.87 17.08
CA SER A 720 -41.43 15.32 17.16
C SER A 720 -42.31 16.06 18.18
N TYR A 721 -43.43 15.45 18.60
CA TYR A 721 -44.38 16.05 19.53
C TYR A 721 -44.17 15.66 21.00
N CYS A 722 -43.96 14.37 21.29
CA CYS A 722 -43.79 13.90 22.68
C CYS A 722 -42.35 13.50 23.01
N GLN A 723 -41.44 13.53 22.03
CA GLN A 723 -40.04 13.09 22.12
C GLN A 723 -39.84 11.62 22.52
N GLN A 724 -40.92 10.88 22.77
CA GLN A 724 -40.85 9.44 23.03
C GLN A 724 -40.38 8.71 21.76
N PRO A 725 -39.59 7.63 21.92
CA PRO A 725 -39.22 6.79 20.80
C PRO A 725 -40.47 6.29 20.10
N ILE A 726 -40.46 6.29 18.76
CA ILE A 726 -41.55 5.69 17.96
C ILE A 726 -41.58 4.17 18.16
N TYR A 727 -40.49 3.57 18.67
CA TYR A 727 -40.34 2.14 18.97
C TYR A 727 -39.84 1.92 20.40
N SER A 728 -40.62 1.22 21.23
CA SER A 728 -40.27 0.93 22.62
C SER A 728 -39.47 -0.36 22.82
N SER A 729 -39.06 -1.07 21.76
CA SER A 729 -38.28 -2.32 21.88
C SER A 729 -37.39 -2.57 20.67
N PRO A 730 -36.23 -3.25 20.82
CA PRO A 730 -35.46 -3.78 19.69
C PRO A 730 -36.26 -4.93 19.05
N ILE A 731 -37.16 -4.58 18.13
CA ILE A 731 -38.06 -5.53 17.46
C ILE A 731 -37.27 -6.26 16.37
N ARG A 732 -37.26 -7.60 16.42
CA ARG A 732 -36.70 -8.48 15.38
C ARG A 732 -37.22 -8.04 13.99
N LEU A 733 -36.33 -7.94 13.00
CA LEU A 733 -36.58 -7.54 11.60
C LEU A 733 -37.87 -8.12 10.95
N ASN A 734 -38.39 -9.24 11.45
CA ASN A 734 -39.55 -9.92 10.89
C ASN A 734 -40.92 -9.36 11.31
N GLN A 735 -41.01 -8.43 12.27
CA GLN A 735 -42.29 -7.84 12.71
C GLN A 735 -42.57 -6.43 12.16
N TRP A 736 -41.77 -5.95 11.19
CA TRP A 736 -41.81 -4.56 10.72
C TRP A 736 -42.99 -4.23 9.77
N HIS A 737 -44.04 -5.07 9.70
CA HIS A 737 -45.08 -4.98 8.67
C HIS A 737 -46.28 -4.06 8.97
N THR A 738 -46.37 -3.39 10.12
CA THR A 738 -47.53 -2.53 10.43
C THR A 738 -47.27 -1.06 10.09
N ARG A 739 -48.14 -0.48 9.25
CA ARG A 739 -48.15 0.97 8.94
C ARG A 739 -48.43 1.76 10.23
N VAL A 740 -47.42 2.39 10.82
CA VAL A 740 -47.63 3.29 11.96
C VAL A 740 -47.83 4.71 11.42
N ALA A 741 -49.09 5.10 11.20
CA ALA A 741 -49.39 6.47 10.74
C ALA A 741 -49.33 7.52 11.87
N TYR A 742 -49.37 7.07 13.12
CA TYR A 742 -49.49 7.89 14.32
C TYR A 742 -48.52 7.40 15.39
N CYS A 743 -47.96 8.30 16.20
CA CYS A 743 -47.12 7.93 17.33
C CYS A 743 -47.89 6.97 18.27
N PRO A 744 -47.30 5.82 18.68
CA PRO A 744 -47.98 4.86 19.55
C PRO A 744 -48.30 5.45 20.93
N GLU A 745 -47.46 6.37 21.42
CA GLU A 745 -47.60 7.02 22.73
C GLU A 745 -48.62 8.17 22.72
N CYS A 746 -48.41 9.20 21.88
CA CYS A 746 -49.25 10.41 21.92
C CYS A 746 -50.36 10.45 20.86
N LYS A 747 -50.47 9.43 19.99
CA LYS A 747 -51.45 9.30 18.90
C LYS A 747 -51.44 10.44 17.86
N ARG A 748 -50.46 11.34 17.88
CA ARG A 748 -50.28 12.39 16.87
C ARG A 748 -49.68 11.85 15.57
N PRO A 749 -50.02 12.41 14.40
CA PRO A 749 -49.50 11.93 13.12
C PRO A 749 -47.97 12.06 13.06
N LEU A 750 -47.32 11.05 12.48
CA LEU A 750 -45.88 11.10 12.22
C LEU A 750 -45.60 11.87 10.91
N PRO A 751 -44.48 12.61 10.81
CA PRO A 751 -44.14 13.38 9.62
C PRO A 751 -44.01 12.47 8.39
N GLN A 752 -44.36 12.98 7.22
CA GLN A 752 -44.24 12.28 5.94
C GLN A 752 -43.00 12.74 5.19
N CYS A 753 -42.35 11.81 4.49
CA CYS A 753 -41.32 12.16 3.52
C CYS A 753 -41.95 12.95 2.37
N ALA A 754 -41.40 14.13 2.04
CA ALA A 754 -41.90 14.96 0.94
C ALA A 754 -41.78 14.30 -0.45
N LEU A 755 -40.93 13.28 -0.60
CA LEU A 755 -40.70 12.58 -1.86
C LEU A 755 -41.64 11.38 -2.06
N CYS A 756 -41.81 10.54 -1.03
CA CYS A 756 -42.60 9.31 -1.14
C CYS A 756 -43.93 9.32 -0.37
N SER A 757 -44.21 10.39 0.39
CA SER A 757 -45.39 10.53 1.27
C SER A 757 -45.56 9.44 2.33
N LEU A 758 -44.54 8.62 2.56
CA LEU A 758 -44.53 7.61 3.61
C LEU A 758 -44.22 8.27 4.96
N ASN A 759 -44.92 7.84 6.00
CA ASN A 759 -44.67 8.32 7.36
C ASN A 759 -43.30 7.83 7.85
N VAL A 760 -42.59 8.68 8.60
CA VAL A 760 -41.34 8.32 9.27
C VAL A 760 -41.60 7.11 10.18
N GLY A 761 -40.82 6.04 9.99
CA GLY A 761 -41.03 4.74 10.62
C GLY A 761 -41.75 3.69 9.75
N PHE A 762 -42.11 4.02 8.51
CA PHE A 762 -42.60 3.05 7.54
C PHE A 762 -41.46 2.16 7.02
N THR A 763 -41.68 0.83 6.96
CA THR A 763 -40.85 -0.04 6.11
C THR A 763 -41.60 -0.48 4.87
N PRO A 764 -40.98 -0.38 3.69
CA PRO A 764 -41.54 -0.99 2.50
C PRO A 764 -41.51 -2.51 2.64
N SER A 765 -42.61 -3.17 2.28
CA SER A 765 -42.71 -4.63 2.17
C SER A 765 -41.87 -5.21 1.02
N CYS A 766 -41.02 -4.41 0.37
CA CYS A 766 -40.28 -4.83 -0.80
C CYS A 766 -38.93 -5.44 -0.38
N LYS A 767 -38.71 -6.72 -0.70
CA LYS A 767 -37.42 -7.43 -0.54
C LYS A 767 -36.27 -6.84 -1.39
N GLN A 768 -36.44 -5.67 -2.01
CA GLN A 768 -35.42 -5.02 -2.82
C GLN A 768 -34.87 -3.78 -2.10
N GLY A 769 -33.80 -4.00 -1.34
CA GLY A 769 -32.53 -3.25 -1.40
C GLY A 769 -32.45 -1.74 -1.11
N SER A 770 -33.54 -0.99 -0.97
CA SER A 770 -33.46 0.47 -0.80
C SER A 770 -34.06 0.91 0.53
N LEU A 771 -33.24 0.83 1.59
CA LEU A 771 -33.47 1.63 2.79
C LEU A 771 -33.05 3.07 2.45
N CYS A 772 -34.03 3.93 2.14
CA CYS A 772 -33.84 5.38 2.22
C CYS A 772 -33.67 5.76 3.69
N PHE A 773 -32.45 5.76 4.18
CA PHE A 773 -32.10 6.59 5.34
C PHE A 773 -31.78 7.99 4.82
N LEU A 774 -32.55 8.98 5.28
CA LEU A 774 -32.17 10.38 5.29
C LEU A 774 -31.47 10.68 6.61
#